data_AF-A0A1I0LF88-F1
#
_entry.id   AF-A0A1I0LF88-F1
#
_cell.length_a   1.000
_cell.length_b   1.000
_cell.length_c   1.000
_cell.angle_alpha   90.00
_cell.angle_beta   90.00
_cell.angle_gamma   90.00
#
_symmetry.space_group_name_H-M   'P 1'
#
loop_
_entity.id
_entity.type
_entity.pdbx_description
1 polymer ?
#
loop_
_entity_poly.entity_id
_entity_poly.type
_entity_poly.pdbx_seq_one_letter_code
_entity_poly.pdbx_strand_id
1 'polypeptide(L)'
;MRAVLAALSLAIGLLAAPAAAAQAAADTNLAAGKAATASSFTDVYPAANVTDGNQATYWESANNAFPQWVQVDLGTSASVNRLVLKLPSGWPSRTQTLTVQGSANGSTFTTIAASATYTFNPTATVTFAATTTRYVRLQITANSGWPAGQLSEFEVWGTADDGPPPPGTNLALGKPITESSHTHTYVAANANDGNLGTYWESAAYPGQLTVQLGANADLTSITVKLDPGQAWGRRTQTFQVLGREQSATSFTGLVASATYTFDPATGNSVTVPVTGKAADVRLQFTANSGAPGGQVAEFQVFGTPSANPDLTVTNLTSSPASPVETDAVTLSATVRNAGTAGSAATSVTFYAGTAKVGTAAVGALAAGASATVSANIGARDAGTYQLSAKVDEEGKVVELNEANNTATGTLTVRPVDTADLVAAPVAWTPGNPAAGGTVTFSVAIRNQGTVASSSAAHGVTLTVVDAGGTVVRTLTGSVSGAIAAGATTAPITLGTWTAANGRYTVRTVLADDANELPVKRANNTGELPLFVGRGANMPYDTYEAEDAVLGGGATRVGPSRDVGTLAGEASGRRAVTLNQTGAYVEFTTRADTNTLVTRFSIPDAPGGGGIDSTLNVYVNGTLLKAIPLTSRHAWLYGAEHQPTDNPGSGPPRHIYDEANLMLGTTVPKGSRIRLQKDAANTSTYAIDFIDLEQATAVGNPDPAKYAVPAGFTHQDVQNALDKARMDSSLTGVYLPAGDYQTGSKFQVYGKAIKIVGAGPWFTRFRPPSGQENTDIGFRADATANGSTFQGFAYFGNYTARIDGPGKVFDFSNVANITIDNIWVEHQVCMYWGTNTDDMTLKNSRIRNTFADGLNFTNGSTGNHVNNIETRGTGDDSFALFSATDNNPGEQHGNVFENLSSLLTWRAAGLAVYGGYDNVFRNIYVADTLVYSGVTISSLDFGYPMHGFGASPPTVFDNISLVRAGGHFWGQQTFPALWVFSSSKVFQGIRVSNLDIVDPTYSGIMFQTGYSSPTTPLNPVKDTTFTNVSISGAQKSGDAFDAKSGFGIWVNELPEPGQGPAVGSATFTGLRFSGNAQNIRNTTSTFTLTIN
;
A
#
# COMPACT_ATOMS: atom_id res chain seq x y z
N MET A 1 -23.99 60.05 78.00
CA MET A 1 -25.25 60.72 78.33
C MET A 1 -26.38 59.77 77.93
N ARG A 2 -27.13 59.24 78.93
CA ARG A 2 -28.51 58.69 78.90
C ARG A 2 -28.82 57.57 77.84
N ALA A 3 -28.92 56.29 78.23
CA ALA A 3 -30.06 55.61 78.90
C ALA A 3 -31.23 55.31 77.94
N VAL A 4 -31.55 54.02 77.67
CA VAL A 4 -32.80 53.30 78.09
C VAL A 4 -33.71 53.02 76.86
N LEU A 5 -34.40 51.89 76.58
CA LEU A 5 -34.98 50.74 77.32
C LEU A 5 -35.25 49.52 76.37
N ALA A 6 -35.15 48.29 76.91
CA ALA A 6 -35.96 47.03 76.78
C ALA A 6 -36.65 46.61 75.46
N ALA A 7 -36.92 45.34 75.12
CA ALA A 7 -36.61 43.94 75.52
C ALA A 7 -37.34 43.08 74.45
N LEU A 8 -36.88 41.96 73.88
CA LEU A 8 -36.81 40.57 74.37
C LEU A 8 -36.81 39.73 73.07
N SER A 9 -35.85 38.84 72.77
CA SER A 9 -36.01 37.37 72.74
C SER A 9 -34.77 36.74 72.09
N LEU A 10 -34.38 35.59 72.61
CA LEU A 10 -33.16 34.81 72.39
C LEU A 10 -33.24 33.91 71.14
N ALA A 11 -32.26 33.98 70.22
CA ALA A 11 -31.85 32.86 69.34
C ALA A 11 -30.52 33.16 68.62
N ILE A 12 -29.64 32.18 68.61
CA ILE A 12 -28.26 32.18 68.09
C ILE A 12 -28.23 32.50 66.59
N GLY A 13 -27.60 33.62 66.21
CA GLY A 13 -27.31 33.98 64.83
C GLY A 13 -26.02 33.33 64.34
N LEU A 14 -26.14 32.36 63.44
CA LEU A 14 -25.06 31.87 62.60
C LEU A 14 -24.44 33.03 61.81
N LEU A 15 -23.12 33.13 61.85
CA LEU A 15 -22.33 33.83 60.84
C LEU A 15 -22.59 33.14 59.50
N ALA A 16 -23.30 33.82 58.60
CA ALA A 16 -23.44 33.41 57.21
C ALA A 16 -22.05 33.45 56.54
N ALA A 17 -21.53 32.28 56.20
CA ALA A 17 -20.51 32.14 55.17
C ALA A 17 -21.09 32.65 53.83
N PRO A 18 -20.29 33.27 52.95
CA PRO A 18 -20.76 33.67 51.63
C PRO A 18 -21.26 32.43 50.88
N ALA A 19 -22.42 32.54 50.24
CA ALA A 19 -22.94 31.52 49.36
C ALA A 19 -21.87 31.17 48.31
N ALA A 20 -21.42 29.91 48.31
CA ALA A 20 -20.67 29.36 47.20
C ALA A 20 -21.54 29.51 45.94
N ALA A 21 -21.04 30.25 44.96
CA ALA A 21 -21.64 30.30 43.64
C ALA A 21 -21.75 28.87 43.11
N ALA A 22 -22.96 28.43 42.77
CA ALA A 22 -23.17 27.18 42.06
C ALA A 22 -22.34 27.22 40.77
N GLN A 23 -21.37 26.33 40.66
CA GLN A 23 -20.64 26.10 39.42
C GLN A 23 -21.67 25.62 38.39
N ALA A 24 -22.05 26.48 37.44
CA ALA A 24 -22.93 26.10 36.34
C ALA A 24 -22.28 24.94 35.55
N ALA A 25 -23.05 23.88 35.26
CA ALA A 25 -22.62 22.84 34.34
C ALA A 25 -22.18 23.48 33.02
N ALA A 26 -21.06 23.03 32.45
CA ALA A 26 -20.58 23.57 31.20
C ALA A 26 -21.60 23.28 30.09
N ASP A 27 -22.07 24.32 29.39
CA ASP A 27 -22.89 24.17 28.19
C ASP A 27 -22.13 23.27 27.19
N THR A 28 -22.78 22.24 26.66
CA THR A 28 -22.23 21.37 25.59
C THR A 28 -23.01 21.58 24.30
N ASN A 29 -22.40 21.30 23.14
CA ASN A 29 -23.11 21.28 21.86
C ASN A 29 -23.91 19.97 21.74
N LEU A 30 -25.21 20.04 22.02
CA LEU A 30 -26.15 18.93 22.01
C LEU A 30 -26.52 18.45 20.60
N ALA A 31 -26.21 19.23 19.56
CA ALA A 31 -26.54 18.92 18.17
C ALA A 31 -25.43 18.15 17.41
N ALA A 32 -24.22 18.07 17.96
CA ALA A 32 -23.08 17.43 17.29
C ALA A 32 -23.36 15.96 16.94
N GLY A 33 -23.24 15.60 15.66
CA GLY A 33 -23.49 14.25 15.14
C GLY A 33 -24.95 13.78 15.21
N LYS A 34 -25.90 14.66 15.56
CA LYS A 34 -27.33 14.29 15.67
C LYS A 34 -28.04 14.32 14.31
N ALA A 35 -29.16 13.62 14.23
CA ALA A 35 -29.97 13.58 13.01
C ALA A 35 -30.57 14.96 12.71
N ALA A 36 -30.30 15.47 11.51
CA ALA A 36 -30.83 16.73 10.99
C ALA A 36 -31.79 16.48 9.81
N THR A 37 -32.89 17.23 9.77
CA THR A 37 -33.83 17.23 8.63
C THR A 37 -34.15 18.67 8.22
N ALA A 38 -34.61 18.86 6.99
CA ALA A 38 -34.93 20.19 6.45
C ALA A 38 -36.19 20.16 5.59
N SER A 39 -36.77 21.33 5.33
CA SER A 39 -37.90 21.50 4.41
C SER A 39 -37.57 21.11 2.98
N SER A 40 -36.33 21.36 2.57
CA SER A 40 -35.78 20.99 1.26
C SER A 40 -34.25 21.06 1.32
N PHE A 41 -33.61 20.56 0.26
CA PHE A 41 -32.21 20.84 -0.02
C PHE A 41 -31.99 20.93 -1.54
N THR A 42 -30.89 21.54 -1.96
CA THR A 42 -30.45 21.60 -3.35
C THR A 42 -29.16 20.79 -3.52
N ASP A 43 -29.09 19.99 -4.59
CA ASP A 43 -27.88 19.26 -5.00
C ASP A 43 -27.25 18.38 -3.87
N VAL A 44 -25.93 18.42 -3.70
CA VAL A 44 -25.16 17.65 -2.70
C VAL A 44 -25.09 18.31 -1.32
N TYR A 45 -25.98 19.25 -0.99
CA TYR A 45 -25.96 20.05 0.25
C TYR A 45 -27.07 19.64 1.25
N PRO A 46 -27.09 18.39 1.76
CA PRO A 46 -28.16 17.87 2.62
C PRO A 46 -28.14 18.49 4.02
N ALA A 47 -29.25 18.31 4.75
CA ALA A 47 -29.40 18.78 6.12
C ALA A 47 -28.34 18.20 7.08
N ALA A 48 -27.85 16.98 6.83
CA ALA A 48 -26.85 16.30 7.69
C ALA A 48 -25.54 17.10 7.83
N ASN A 49 -25.22 17.96 6.86
CA ASN A 49 -24.01 18.79 6.90
C ASN A 49 -24.03 19.81 8.05
N VAL A 50 -25.19 20.18 8.60
CA VAL A 50 -25.23 21.19 9.68
C VAL A 50 -24.81 20.65 11.05
N THR A 51 -24.51 19.37 11.16
CA THR A 51 -24.19 18.67 12.42
C THR A 51 -22.94 17.79 12.31
N ASP A 52 -22.21 17.85 11.20
CA ASP A 52 -21.08 16.96 10.90
C ASP A 52 -19.73 17.43 11.49
N GLY A 53 -19.69 18.64 12.07
CA GLY A 53 -18.49 19.21 12.67
C GLY A 53 -17.47 19.71 11.64
N ASN A 54 -17.84 19.75 10.36
CA ASN A 54 -17.03 20.23 9.27
C ASN A 54 -17.56 21.55 8.71
N GLN A 55 -17.00 22.66 9.15
CA GLN A 55 -17.38 23.99 8.65
C GLN A 55 -17.17 24.18 7.13
N ALA A 56 -16.47 23.27 6.41
CA ALA A 56 -16.32 23.35 4.96
C ALA A 56 -17.53 22.82 4.17
N THR A 57 -18.37 21.96 4.77
CA THR A 57 -19.63 21.47 4.18
C THR A 57 -20.78 22.37 4.61
N TYR A 58 -21.89 22.36 3.87
CA TYR A 58 -23.07 23.16 4.24
C TYR A 58 -24.37 22.55 3.73
N TRP A 59 -25.47 22.88 4.40
CA TRP A 59 -26.84 22.71 3.92
C TRP A 59 -27.27 23.93 3.12
N GLU A 60 -27.97 23.71 2.00
CA GLU A 60 -28.63 24.75 1.20
C GLU A 60 -30.06 24.32 0.87
N SER A 61 -31.04 25.16 1.22
CA SER A 61 -32.45 24.92 0.86
C SER A 61 -32.72 25.14 -0.64
N ALA A 62 -33.92 24.79 -1.11
CA ALA A 62 -34.39 25.18 -2.43
C ALA A 62 -34.33 26.71 -2.62
N ASN A 63 -33.85 27.13 -3.78
CA ASN A 63 -33.68 28.55 -4.14
C ASN A 63 -35.03 29.25 -4.34
N ASN A 64 -35.11 30.52 -3.91
CA ASN A 64 -36.28 31.40 -4.04
C ASN A 64 -37.56 30.88 -3.36
N ALA A 65 -37.44 30.00 -2.36
CA ALA A 65 -38.57 29.30 -1.76
C ALA A 65 -38.79 29.64 -0.26
N PHE A 66 -38.34 30.80 0.22
CA PHE A 66 -38.55 31.19 1.62
C PHE A 66 -40.05 31.25 2.00
N PRO A 67 -40.44 30.86 3.23
CA PRO A 67 -39.57 30.39 4.31
C PRO A 67 -39.11 28.94 4.13
N GLN A 68 -37.87 28.66 4.56
CA GLN A 68 -37.28 27.33 4.59
C GLN A 68 -36.84 27.00 6.02
N TRP A 69 -36.77 25.72 6.38
CA TRP A 69 -36.37 25.31 7.73
C TRP A 69 -35.36 24.17 7.73
N VAL A 70 -34.51 24.17 8.76
CA VAL A 70 -33.64 23.05 9.14
C VAL A 70 -33.82 22.78 10.64
N GLN A 71 -33.83 21.52 11.03
CA GLN A 71 -34.05 21.10 12.41
C GLN A 71 -33.10 20.00 12.83
N VAL A 72 -32.84 19.90 14.13
CA VAL A 72 -32.04 18.83 14.75
C VAL A 72 -32.90 18.13 15.81
N ASP A 73 -32.88 16.79 15.83
CA ASP A 73 -33.40 15.98 16.94
C ASP A 73 -32.27 15.73 17.95
N LEU A 74 -32.38 16.32 19.15
CA LEU A 74 -31.39 16.16 20.21
C LEU A 74 -31.37 14.73 20.81
N GLY A 75 -32.40 13.92 20.50
CA GLY A 75 -32.59 12.55 20.99
C GLY A 75 -33.42 12.49 22.26
N THR A 76 -33.19 13.40 23.20
CA THR A 76 -33.97 13.58 24.44
C THR A 76 -34.34 15.06 24.63
N SER A 77 -35.28 15.34 25.55
CA SER A 77 -35.53 16.73 25.92
C SER A 77 -34.33 17.27 26.71
N ALA A 78 -33.82 18.43 26.32
CA ALA A 78 -32.70 19.08 26.97
C ALA A 78 -33.01 20.55 27.24
N SER A 79 -32.38 21.13 28.26
CA SER A 79 -32.45 22.56 28.52
C SER A 79 -31.48 23.29 27.58
N VAL A 80 -32.01 24.08 26.65
CA VAL A 80 -31.22 24.83 25.65
C VAL A 80 -31.30 26.32 25.93
N ASN A 81 -30.19 27.05 25.78
CA ASN A 81 -30.12 28.49 26.08
C ASN A 81 -29.38 29.31 24.99
N ARG A 82 -28.64 28.64 24.11
CA ARG A 82 -27.79 29.30 23.11
C ARG A 82 -27.66 28.47 21.85
N LEU A 83 -27.60 29.13 20.70
CA LEU A 83 -27.24 28.54 19.41
C LEU A 83 -25.99 29.23 18.87
N VAL A 84 -25.10 28.45 18.24
CA VAL A 84 -23.98 28.97 17.46
C VAL A 84 -24.15 28.48 16.03
N LEU A 85 -24.33 29.42 15.12
CA LEU A 85 -24.68 29.18 13.73
C LEU A 85 -23.51 29.60 12.86
N LYS A 86 -23.02 28.73 11.98
CA LYS A 86 -21.86 29.02 11.14
C LYS A 86 -22.17 28.92 9.65
N LEU A 87 -21.38 29.64 8.86
CA LEU A 87 -21.21 29.50 7.43
C LEU A 87 -19.77 29.04 7.14
N PRO A 88 -19.47 28.55 5.93
CA PRO A 88 -18.12 28.23 5.51
C PRO A 88 -17.12 29.34 5.80
N SER A 89 -15.94 28.97 6.32
CA SER A 89 -14.98 29.91 6.90
C SER A 89 -14.45 30.98 5.93
N GLY A 90 -14.46 30.69 4.62
CA GLY A 90 -14.06 31.61 3.56
C GLY A 90 -15.20 32.46 2.96
N TRP A 91 -16.43 32.31 3.44
CA TRP A 91 -17.58 33.05 2.90
C TRP A 91 -17.63 34.51 3.40
N PRO A 92 -18.05 35.47 2.55
CA PRO A 92 -18.18 36.87 2.97
C PRO A 92 -19.29 37.03 4.02
N SER A 93 -19.14 38.05 4.86
CA SER A 93 -20.14 38.42 5.87
C SER A 93 -21.50 38.73 5.21
N ARG A 94 -22.57 38.22 5.81
CA ARG A 94 -23.95 38.35 5.31
C ARG A 94 -24.95 38.35 6.45
N THR A 95 -26.21 38.65 6.17
CA THR A 95 -27.30 38.54 7.14
C THR A 95 -28.30 37.44 6.76
N GLN A 96 -28.79 36.70 7.74
CA GLN A 96 -29.99 35.86 7.58
C GLN A 96 -31.06 36.24 8.60
N THR A 97 -32.33 36.24 8.20
CA THR A 97 -33.48 36.46 9.09
C THR A 97 -34.10 35.13 9.45
N LEU A 98 -34.17 34.82 10.74
CA LEU A 98 -34.66 33.52 11.22
C LEU A 98 -35.44 33.61 12.53
N THR A 99 -36.32 32.64 12.74
CA THR A 99 -37.02 32.35 14.01
C THR A 99 -36.47 31.05 14.58
N VAL A 100 -36.29 30.97 15.91
CA VAL A 100 -35.93 29.72 16.60
C VAL A 100 -37.17 29.09 17.21
N GLN A 101 -37.39 27.82 16.92
CA GLN A 101 -38.54 27.05 17.37
C GLN A 101 -38.13 25.76 18.11
N GLY A 102 -38.96 25.36 19.08
CA GLY A 102 -38.79 24.14 19.88
C GLY A 102 -39.97 23.19 19.74
N SER A 103 -39.73 21.89 19.84
CA SER A 103 -40.77 20.87 19.93
C SER A 103 -40.36 19.70 20.83
N ALA A 104 -41.33 19.08 21.49
CA ALA A 104 -41.14 17.81 22.20
C ALA A 104 -41.34 16.59 21.29
N ASN A 105 -42.06 16.73 20.16
CA ASN A 105 -42.55 15.62 19.34
C ASN A 105 -42.19 15.72 17.85
N GLY A 106 -41.44 16.75 17.45
CA GLY A 106 -40.95 16.92 16.08
C GLY A 106 -42.01 17.36 15.06
N SER A 107 -43.26 17.57 15.49
CA SER A 107 -44.38 17.94 14.60
C SER A 107 -45.07 19.25 15.00
N THR A 108 -45.21 19.53 16.30
CA THR A 108 -45.85 20.75 16.82
C THR A 108 -44.80 21.67 17.45
N PHE A 109 -44.65 22.90 16.96
CA PHE A 109 -43.55 23.79 17.35
C PHE A 109 -44.05 25.05 18.06
N THR A 110 -43.31 25.46 19.09
CA THR A 110 -43.46 26.75 19.79
C THR A 110 -42.26 27.65 19.50
N THR A 111 -42.46 28.97 19.52
CA THR A 111 -41.37 29.93 19.30
C THR A 111 -40.52 30.06 20.57
N ILE A 112 -39.22 29.82 20.45
CA ILE A 112 -38.22 30.03 21.52
C ILE A 112 -37.62 31.43 21.40
N ALA A 113 -37.22 31.84 20.19
CA ALA A 113 -36.75 33.19 19.90
C ALA A 113 -37.49 33.74 18.69
N ALA A 114 -38.05 34.94 18.84
CA ALA A 114 -38.78 35.61 17.78
C ALA A 114 -37.91 35.89 16.56
N SER A 115 -38.56 36.09 15.40
CA SER A 115 -37.88 36.40 14.15
C SER A 115 -36.96 37.61 14.29
N ALA A 116 -35.69 37.45 13.95
CA ALA A 116 -34.71 38.54 13.94
C ALA A 116 -33.67 38.34 12.84
N THR A 117 -33.04 39.44 12.40
CA THR A 117 -31.95 39.44 11.43
C THR A 117 -30.61 39.31 12.17
N TYR A 118 -29.85 38.26 11.84
CA TYR A 118 -28.54 37.99 12.43
C TYR A 118 -27.44 38.20 11.39
N THR A 119 -26.36 38.86 11.79
CA THR A 119 -25.15 39.02 10.98
C THR A 119 -24.23 37.82 11.19
N PHE A 120 -23.88 37.14 10.11
CA PHE A 120 -22.90 36.06 10.08
C PHE A 120 -21.56 36.62 9.62
N ASN A 121 -20.51 36.42 10.40
CA ASN A 121 -19.15 36.79 10.02
C ASN A 121 -18.07 35.78 10.47
N PRO A 122 -17.97 34.59 9.85
CA PRO A 122 -19.04 33.79 9.24
C PRO A 122 -19.91 33.07 10.29
N THR A 123 -19.77 33.42 11.57
CA THR A 123 -20.53 32.88 12.70
C THR A 123 -21.54 33.91 13.22
N ALA A 124 -22.69 33.43 13.70
CA ALA A 124 -23.69 34.19 14.45
C ALA A 124 -24.09 33.42 15.71
N THR A 125 -24.40 34.13 16.79
CA THR A 125 -24.84 33.53 18.05
C THR A 125 -26.23 34.03 18.39
N VAL A 126 -27.13 33.10 18.76
CA VAL A 126 -28.48 33.41 19.23
C VAL A 126 -28.59 32.96 20.67
N THR A 127 -28.96 33.86 21.57
CA THR A 127 -29.18 33.54 23.00
C THR A 127 -30.63 33.79 23.38
N PHE A 128 -31.19 32.92 24.20
CA PHE A 128 -32.56 33.03 24.71
C PHE A 128 -32.66 32.47 26.13
N ALA A 129 -33.80 32.69 26.79
CA ALA A 129 -34.06 32.09 28.10
C ALA A 129 -34.02 30.56 28.00
N ALA A 130 -33.39 29.90 28.98
CA ALA A 130 -33.27 28.46 29.02
C ALA A 130 -34.64 27.79 28.83
N THR A 131 -34.76 26.94 27.81
CA THR A 131 -36.01 26.32 27.37
C THR A 131 -35.79 24.82 27.22
N THR A 132 -36.66 24.01 27.82
CA THR A 132 -36.60 22.56 27.66
C THR A 132 -37.25 22.13 26.34
N THR A 133 -36.50 21.46 25.47
CA THR A 133 -37.00 20.98 24.17
C THR A 133 -36.19 19.78 23.65
N ARG A 134 -36.77 18.97 22.76
CA ARG A 134 -36.06 17.85 22.09
C ARG A 134 -35.68 18.19 20.66
N TYR A 135 -36.53 18.91 19.94
CA TYR A 135 -36.29 19.30 18.57
C TYR A 135 -36.07 20.80 18.52
N VAL A 136 -34.98 21.25 17.92
CA VAL A 136 -34.71 22.67 17.67
C VAL A 136 -34.76 22.92 16.17
N ARG A 137 -35.57 23.89 15.75
CA ARG A 137 -35.77 24.24 14.33
C ARG A 137 -35.46 25.72 14.08
N LEU A 138 -34.72 25.99 13.02
CA LEU A 138 -34.54 27.33 12.47
C LEU A 138 -35.49 27.50 11.29
N GLN A 139 -36.34 28.53 11.34
CA GLN A 139 -37.18 28.93 10.21
C GLN A 139 -36.60 30.22 9.60
N ILE A 140 -35.99 30.10 8.42
CA ILE A 140 -35.26 31.16 7.72
C ILE A 140 -36.19 31.80 6.67
N THR A 141 -36.29 33.13 6.69
CA THR A 141 -37.18 33.91 5.82
C THR A 141 -36.44 34.83 4.85
N ALA A 142 -35.15 35.11 5.09
CA ALA A 142 -34.32 35.90 4.18
C ALA A 142 -32.83 35.60 4.38
N ASN A 143 -32.03 35.71 3.31
CA ASN A 143 -30.57 35.63 3.32
C ASN A 143 -30.02 36.66 2.31
N SER A 144 -29.07 37.50 2.73
CA SER A 144 -28.51 38.57 1.87
C SER A 144 -27.39 38.08 0.94
N GLY A 145 -26.82 36.90 1.17
CA GLY A 145 -25.73 36.34 0.36
C GLY A 145 -26.20 35.43 -0.77
N TRP A 146 -27.39 34.84 -0.67
CA TRP A 146 -27.94 33.89 -1.64
C TRP A 146 -29.46 33.74 -1.44
N PRO A 147 -30.28 33.42 -2.47
CA PRO A 147 -31.74 33.27 -2.31
C PRO A 147 -32.17 31.91 -1.69
N ALA A 148 -31.43 31.38 -0.72
CA ALA A 148 -31.75 30.16 0.03
C ALA A 148 -31.27 30.25 1.48
N GLY A 149 -31.84 29.42 2.36
CA GLY A 149 -31.28 29.21 3.70
C GLY A 149 -29.99 28.41 3.59
N GLN A 150 -28.92 28.87 4.25
CA GLN A 150 -27.61 28.22 4.20
C GLN A 150 -26.97 28.16 5.58
N LEU A 151 -26.39 27.01 5.95
CA LEU A 151 -25.69 26.79 7.22
C LEU A 151 -24.62 25.71 7.06
N SER A 152 -23.42 25.95 7.56
CA SER A 152 -22.40 24.91 7.71
C SER A 152 -22.49 24.20 9.06
N GLU A 153 -22.83 24.92 10.14
CA GLU A 153 -23.00 24.31 11.47
C GLU A 153 -24.20 24.92 12.19
N PHE A 154 -25.03 24.06 12.77
CA PHE A 154 -26.13 24.39 13.66
C PHE A 154 -25.87 23.79 15.04
N GLU A 155 -25.10 24.52 15.85
CA GLU A 155 -24.77 24.09 17.20
C GLU A 155 -25.85 24.52 18.19
N VAL A 156 -26.32 23.57 19.01
CA VAL A 156 -27.33 23.79 20.05
C VAL A 156 -26.65 23.63 21.40
N TRP A 157 -26.48 24.72 22.13
CA TRP A 157 -25.79 24.74 23.42
C TRP A 157 -26.78 24.72 24.59
N GLY A 158 -26.48 23.88 25.57
CA GLY A 158 -27.26 23.75 26.78
C GLY A 158 -26.81 22.56 27.64
N THR A 159 -27.69 22.11 28.53
CA THR A 159 -27.44 20.96 29.41
C THR A 159 -28.41 19.84 29.04
N ALA A 160 -27.87 18.66 28.69
CA ALA A 160 -28.65 17.44 28.53
C ALA A 160 -29.39 17.15 29.85
N ASP A 161 -30.71 16.98 29.76
CA ASP A 161 -31.53 16.59 30.91
C ASP A 161 -31.66 15.07 30.85
N ASP A 162 -30.83 14.36 31.60
CA ASP A 162 -30.88 12.89 31.72
C ASP A 162 -31.92 12.44 32.75
N GLY A 163 -32.98 13.25 32.93
CA GLY A 163 -34.10 12.89 33.78
C GLY A 163 -34.75 11.57 33.30
N PRO A 164 -35.29 10.74 34.22
CA PRO A 164 -35.99 9.54 33.86
C PRO A 164 -37.09 9.86 32.83
N PRO A 165 -37.35 8.95 31.85
CA PRO A 165 -38.38 9.16 30.85
C PRO A 165 -39.71 9.54 31.53
N PRO A 166 -40.52 10.45 30.97
CA PRO A 166 -41.83 10.75 31.50
C PRO A 166 -42.62 9.45 31.73
N PRO A 167 -43.38 9.32 32.83
CA PRO A 167 -44.21 8.14 33.09
C PRO A 167 -45.05 7.78 31.86
N GLY A 168 -44.91 6.55 31.36
CA GLY A 168 -45.60 6.07 30.15
C GLY A 168 -44.78 6.01 28.86
N THR A 169 -43.46 6.26 28.92
CA THR A 169 -42.56 6.09 27.77
C THR A 169 -42.24 4.60 27.52
N ASN A 170 -42.15 4.18 26.26
CA ASN A 170 -41.71 2.83 25.89
C ASN A 170 -40.22 2.64 26.20
N LEU A 171 -39.92 1.82 27.19
CA LEU A 171 -38.57 1.50 27.66
C LEU A 171 -37.82 0.50 26.76
N ALA A 172 -38.51 -0.16 25.83
CA ALA A 172 -37.94 -1.20 24.97
C ALA A 172 -37.36 -0.69 23.64
N LEU A 173 -37.74 0.53 23.22
CA LEU A 173 -37.40 1.06 21.89
C LEU A 173 -35.87 1.16 21.72
N GLY A 174 -35.33 0.49 20.70
CA GLY A 174 -33.90 0.47 20.37
C GLY A 174 -33.00 -0.23 21.38
N LYS A 175 -33.55 -0.90 22.41
CA LYS A 175 -32.78 -1.66 23.39
C LYS A 175 -32.30 -3.01 22.83
N PRO A 176 -31.24 -3.61 23.39
CA PRO A 176 -30.85 -4.96 23.01
C PRO A 176 -32.02 -5.94 23.17
N ILE A 177 -32.30 -6.71 22.11
CA ILE A 177 -33.38 -7.68 22.07
C ILE A 177 -32.84 -9.02 21.53
N THR A 178 -33.18 -10.11 22.20
CA THR A 178 -32.69 -11.46 21.90
C THR A 178 -33.85 -12.43 21.72
N GLU A 179 -33.66 -13.45 20.88
CA GLU A 179 -34.69 -14.41 20.52
C GLU A 179 -34.22 -15.86 20.73
N SER A 180 -35.17 -16.80 20.77
CA SER A 180 -34.85 -18.23 20.72
C SER A 180 -34.48 -18.71 19.32
N SER A 181 -35.14 -18.19 18.30
CA SER A 181 -34.99 -18.54 16.90
C SER A 181 -35.75 -17.54 16.03
N HIS A 182 -35.46 -17.52 14.74
CA HIS A 182 -36.27 -16.81 13.76
C HIS A 182 -36.38 -17.58 12.44
N THR A 183 -37.35 -17.20 11.62
CA THR A 183 -37.51 -17.65 10.24
C THR A 183 -37.04 -16.56 9.26
N HIS A 184 -36.30 -16.95 8.22
CA HIS A 184 -35.81 -16.03 7.17
C HIS A 184 -35.03 -14.83 7.72
N THR A 185 -35.47 -13.60 7.41
CA THR A 185 -34.84 -12.34 7.84
C THR A 185 -35.64 -11.63 8.94
N TYR A 186 -36.63 -12.31 9.53
CA TYR A 186 -37.53 -11.75 10.55
C TYR A 186 -36.90 -11.84 11.93
N VAL A 187 -35.82 -11.10 12.12
CA VAL A 187 -34.95 -11.12 13.32
C VAL A 187 -35.51 -10.29 14.47
N ALA A 188 -35.04 -10.57 15.69
CA ALA A 188 -35.46 -9.90 16.93
C ALA A 188 -35.42 -8.37 16.87
N ALA A 189 -34.39 -7.78 16.25
CA ALA A 189 -34.19 -6.33 16.16
C ALA A 189 -35.35 -5.61 15.45
N ASN A 190 -36.10 -6.32 14.60
CA ASN A 190 -37.29 -5.78 13.94
C ASN A 190 -38.46 -5.56 14.89
N ALA A 191 -38.41 -6.11 16.11
CA ALA A 191 -39.53 -6.07 17.05
C ALA A 191 -39.43 -4.91 18.06
N ASN A 192 -38.46 -4.01 17.92
CA ASN A 192 -38.35 -2.81 18.76
C ASN A 192 -37.62 -1.65 18.06
N ASP A 193 -37.67 -1.60 16.73
CA ASP A 193 -37.06 -0.57 15.89
C ASP A 193 -37.98 0.65 15.67
N GLY A 194 -39.23 0.57 16.12
CA GLY A 194 -40.26 1.58 15.96
C GLY A 194 -41.01 1.50 14.64
N ASN A 195 -40.80 0.45 13.84
CA ASN A 195 -41.35 0.29 12.50
C ASN A 195 -42.32 -0.91 12.42
N LEU A 196 -43.61 -0.62 12.26
CA LEU A 196 -44.63 -1.66 12.13
C LEU A 196 -44.61 -2.43 10.79
N GLY A 197 -43.79 -2.01 9.83
CA GLY A 197 -43.60 -2.71 8.55
C GLY A 197 -42.54 -3.81 8.59
N THR A 198 -41.79 -3.92 9.68
CA THR A 198 -40.82 -4.98 9.97
C THR A 198 -41.35 -5.83 11.13
N TYR A 199 -40.92 -7.10 11.23
CA TYR A 199 -41.32 -7.95 12.34
C TYR A 199 -40.32 -9.07 12.61
N TRP A 200 -40.42 -9.61 13.83
CA TRP A 200 -39.81 -10.87 14.25
C TRP A 200 -40.79 -12.04 14.09
N GLU A 201 -40.30 -13.19 13.65
CA GLU A 201 -41.07 -14.45 13.63
C GLU A 201 -40.24 -15.65 14.09
N SER A 202 -40.68 -16.34 15.16
CA SER A 202 -39.99 -17.53 15.66
C SER A 202 -40.07 -18.72 14.69
N ALA A 203 -39.01 -19.53 14.61
CA ALA A 203 -39.03 -20.74 13.77
C ALA A 203 -39.74 -21.95 14.42
N ALA A 204 -39.93 -21.96 15.74
CA ALA A 204 -40.55 -23.06 16.47
C ALA A 204 -41.12 -22.60 17.82
N TYR A 205 -42.02 -23.40 18.40
CA TYR A 205 -42.51 -23.20 19.76
C TYR A 205 -41.73 -24.03 20.80
N PRO A 206 -41.51 -23.51 22.02
CA PRO A 206 -41.87 -22.16 22.44
C PRO A 206 -40.95 -21.09 21.81
N GLY A 207 -41.55 -20.07 21.21
CA GLY A 207 -40.82 -18.94 20.64
C GLY A 207 -40.57 -17.90 21.72
N GLN A 208 -39.32 -17.48 21.95
CA GLN A 208 -38.97 -16.51 22.98
C GLN A 208 -38.42 -15.24 22.36
N LEU A 209 -38.83 -14.10 22.91
CA LEU A 209 -38.32 -12.78 22.56
C LEU A 209 -38.11 -11.97 23.84
N THR A 210 -36.88 -11.53 24.10
CA THR A 210 -36.44 -10.92 25.36
C THR A 210 -35.82 -9.54 25.10
N VAL A 211 -36.41 -8.50 25.66
CA VAL A 211 -35.83 -7.15 25.68
C VAL A 211 -35.03 -6.95 26.97
N GLN A 212 -33.82 -6.42 26.84
CA GLN A 212 -32.95 -6.05 27.94
C GLN A 212 -33.04 -4.53 28.17
N LEU A 213 -33.69 -4.11 29.26
CA LEU A 213 -33.93 -2.70 29.56
C LEU A 213 -32.65 -1.98 30.02
N GLY A 214 -31.63 -2.75 30.45
CA GLY A 214 -30.33 -2.29 30.96
C GLY A 214 -30.28 -2.34 32.49
N ALA A 215 -31.31 -1.77 33.13
CA ALA A 215 -31.50 -1.79 34.58
C ALA A 215 -32.93 -2.21 34.93
N ASN A 216 -33.16 -2.50 36.21
CA ASN A 216 -34.51 -2.74 36.71
C ASN A 216 -35.45 -1.58 36.37
N ALA A 217 -36.66 -1.91 35.95
CA ALA A 217 -37.79 -1.00 35.88
C ALA A 217 -38.97 -1.58 36.65
N ASP A 218 -39.71 -0.72 37.32
CA ASP A 218 -41.02 -1.05 37.89
C ASP A 218 -42.05 -0.99 36.76
N LEU A 219 -42.51 -2.16 36.32
CA LEU A 219 -43.33 -2.31 35.10
C LEU A 219 -44.80 -2.02 35.39
N THR A 220 -45.48 -1.42 34.41
CA THR A 220 -46.94 -1.16 34.46
C THR A 220 -47.69 -1.93 33.38
N SER A 221 -47.11 -2.09 32.20
CA SER A 221 -47.72 -2.82 31.09
C SER A 221 -46.71 -3.14 30.00
N ILE A 222 -47.06 -4.09 29.14
CA ILE A 222 -46.43 -4.25 27.83
C ILE A 222 -47.46 -4.05 26.73
N THR A 223 -47.00 -3.67 25.53
CA THR A 223 -47.83 -3.70 24.33
C THR A 223 -47.11 -4.50 23.26
N VAL A 224 -47.80 -5.51 22.73
CA VAL A 224 -47.33 -6.31 21.59
C VAL A 224 -48.15 -5.89 20.38
N LYS A 225 -47.49 -5.59 19.27
CA LYS A 225 -48.14 -5.21 18.02
C LYS A 225 -47.71 -6.10 16.87
N LEU A 226 -48.59 -6.22 15.88
CA LEU A 226 -48.30 -6.75 14.55
C LEU A 226 -48.46 -5.63 13.52
N ASP A 227 -48.05 -5.91 12.29
CA ASP A 227 -48.31 -5.04 11.15
C ASP A 227 -49.83 -4.74 11.05
N PRO A 228 -50.24 -3.46 10.98
CA PRO A 228 -51.64 -3.07 10.92
C PRO A 228 -52.32 -3.35 9.56
N GLY A 229 -51.57 -3.80 8.56
CA GLY A 229 -52.08 -4.11 7.23
C GLY A 229 -53.20 -5.16 7.25
N GLN A 230 -54.26 -4.92 6.47
CA GLN A 230 -55.41 -5.84 6.38
C GLN A 230 -55.02 -7.25 5.90
N ALA A 231 -53.91 -7.39 5.18
CA ALA A 231 -53.36 -8.67 4.72
C ALA A 231 -52.99 -9.62 5.87
N TRP A 232 -52.75 -9.11 7.08
CA TRP A 232 -52.46 -9.94 8.25
C TRP A 232 -53.72 -10.63 8.79
N GLY A 233 -54.92 -10.08 8.56
CA GLY A 233 -56.17 -10.68 9.03
C GLY A 233 -56.28 -10.80 10.56
N ARG A 234 -57.48 -11.10 11.05
CA ARG A 234 -57.74 -11.33 12.48
C ARG A 234 -57.16 -12.68 12.92
N ARG A 235 -56.41 -12.70 14.02
CA ARG A 235 -55.72 -13.90 14.52
C ARG A 235 -55.57 -13.90 16.04
N THR A 236 -55.18 -15.03 16.60
CA THR A 236 -54.82 -15.14 18.02
C THR A 236 -53.39 -15.60 18.20
N GLN A 237 -52.72 -15.10 19.24
CA GLN A 237 -51.42 -15.63 19.70
C GLN A 237 -51.49 -15.94 21.19
N THR A 238 -50.91 -17.06 21.60
CA THR A 238 -50.83 -17.49 23.00
C THR A 238 -49.42 -17.28 23.52
N PHE A 239 -49.27 -16.45 24.55
CA PHE A 239 -47.98 -16.21 25.19
C PHE A 239 -48.12 -15.90 26.69
N GLN A 240 -47.01 -16.06 27.41
CA GLN A 240 -46.83 -15.56 28.78
C GLN A 240 -45.79 -14.44 28.81
N VAL A 241 -45.82 -13.62 29.87
CA VAL A 241 -44.83 -12.57 30.12
C VAL A 241 -43.97 -12.98 31.32
N LEU A 242 -42.66 -13.03 31.11
CA LEU A 242 -41.67 -13.36 32.11
C LEU A 242 -40.78 -12.14 32.38
N GLY A 243 -40.26 -12.04 33.59
CA GLY A 243 -39.36 -10.97 34.02
C GLY A 243 -38.12 -11.53 34.71
N ARG A 244 -36.97 -10.92 34.48
CA ARG A 244 -35.74 -11.19 35.24
C ARG A 244 -35.25 -9.90 35.87
N GLU A 245 -35.10 -9.91 37.18
CA GLU A 245 -34.53 -8.81 37.95
C GLU A 245 -33.00 -8.76 37.72
N GLN A 246 -32.39 -7.57 37.75
CA GLN A 246 -30.99 -7.37 37.33
C GLN A 246 -29.94 -8.20 38.10
N SER A 247 -30.24 -8.63 39.33
CA SER A 247 -29.39 -9.51 40.15
C SER A 247 -29.76 -11.00 40.03
N ALA A 248 -30.82 -11.34 39.30
CA ALA A 248 -31.31 -12.69 39.16
C ALA A 248 -30.71 -13.41 37.94
N THR A 249 -30.44 -14.71 38.12
CA THR A 249 -29.93 -15.59 37.05
C THR A 249 -31.04 -16.28 36.25
N SER A 250 -32.29 -16.23 36.71
CA SER A 250 -33.44 -16.91 36.08
C SER A 250 -34.65 -16.00 35.91
N PHE A 251 -35.48 -16.28 34.90
CA PHE A 251 -36.74 -15.60 34.66
C PHE A 251 -37.84 -16.11 35.61
N THR A 252 -38.71 -15.21 36.04
CA THR A 252 -39.91 -15.50 36.84
C THR A 252 -41.17 -15.07 36.09
N GLY A 253 -42.31 -15.68 36.41
CA GLY A 253 -43.58 -15.36 35.74
C GLY A 253 -44.16 -14.03 36.21
N LEU A 254 -44.38 -13.09 35.28
CA LEU A 254 -45.06 -11.82 35.55
C LEU A 254 -46.54 -11.87 35.15
N VAL A 255 -46.85 -12.52 34.03
CA VAL A 255 -48.22 -12.77 33.57
C VAL A 255 -48.30 -14.20 33.05
N ALA A 256 -49.27 -14.97 33.55
CA ALA A 256 -49.50 -16.35 33.14
C ALA A 256 -49.88 -16.44 31.65
N SER A 257 -49.62 -17.60 31.03
CA SER A 257 -49.93 -17.82 29.62
C SER A 257 -51.41 -17.63 29.31
N ALA A 258 -51.72 -16.78 28.34
CA ALA A 258 -53.08 -16.54 27.87
C ALA A 258 -53.11 -16.34 26.35
N THR A 259 -54.31 -16.51 25.76
CA THR A 259 -54.55 -16.30 24.32
C THR A 259 -55.06 -14.89 24.09
N TYR A 260 -54.37 -14.13 23.25
CA TYR A 260 -54.69 -12.75 22.92
C TYR A 260 -55.11 -12.63 21.45
N THR A 261 -56.10 -11.79 21.19
CA THR A 261 -56.62 -11.55 19.84
C THR A 261 -55.99 -10.29 19.24
N PHE A 262 -55.46 -10.42 18.03
CA PHE A 262 -54.97 -9.33 17.20
C PHE A 262 -55.95 -9.13 16.04
N ASP A 263 -56.49 -7.93 15.92
CA ASP A 263 -57.45 -7.56 14.88
C ASP A 263 -57.00 -6.29 14.16
N PRO A 264 -56.77 -6.34 12.82
CA PRO A 264 -56.41 -5.17 12.03
C PRO A 264 -57.42 -4.02 12.16
N ALA A 265 -58.71 -4.32 12.38
CA ALA A 265 -59.75 -3.30 12.57
C ALA A 265 -59.55 -2.47 13.86
N THR A 266 -58.77 -2.98 14.81
CA THR A 266 -58.41 -2.31 16.07
C THR A 266 -56.91 -2.00 16.16
N GLY A 267 -56.19 -2.09 15.03
CA GLY A 267 -54.78 -1.73 14.94
C GLY A 267 -53.79 -2.84 15.29
N ASN A 268 -54.22 -4.11 15.31
CA ASN A 268 -53.34 -5.28 15.52
C ASN A 268 -52.43 -5.16 16.74
N SER A 269 -52.99 -4.70 17.86
CA SER A 269 -52.24 -4.37 19.07
C SER A 269 -52.93 -4.95 20.30
N VAL A 270 -52.13 -5.48 21.23
CA VAL A 270 -52.60 -5.98 22.52
C VAL A 270 -51.75 -5.36 23.63
N THR A 271 -52.41 -4.73 24.59
CA THR A 271 -51.77 -4.23 25.81
C THR A 271 -52.08 -5.16 26.97
N VAL A 272 -51.04 -5.65 27.64
CA VAL A 272 -51.15 -6.55 28.80
C VAL A 272 -50.66 -5.79 30.04
N PRO A 273 -51.49 -5.63 31.08
CA PRO A 273 -51.02 -5.11 32.37
C PRO A 273 -49.97 -6.05 32.95
N VAL A 274 -48.88 -5.47 33.43
CA VAL A 274 -47.76 -6.20 34.05
C VAL A 274 -47.45 -5.52 35.37
N THR A 275 -47.27 -6.31 36.43
CA THR A 275 -46.87 -5.82 37.74
C THR A 275 -45.64 -6.58 38.21
N GLY A 276 -44.56 -5.88 38.49
CA GLY A 276 -43.30 -6.47 38.93
C GLY A 276 -42.09 -5.64 38.51
N LYS A 277 -40.94 -5.96 39.09
CA LYS A 277 -39.66 -5.33 38.80
C LYS A 277 -38.83 -6.26 37.90
N ALA A 278 -38.35 -5.75 36.78
CA ALA A 278 -37.50 -6.52 35.88
C ALA A 278 -36.52 -5.63 35.12
N ALA A 279 -35.33 -6.16 34.87
CA ALA A 279 -34.36 -5.59 33.93
C ALA A 279 -34.44 -6.24 32.56
N ASP A 280 -34.92 -7.49 32.48
CA ASP A 280 -35.27 -8.13 31.21
C ASP A 280 -36.74 -8.54 31.21
N VAL A 281 -37.43 -8.29 30.10
CA VAL A 281 -38.81 -8.72 29.88
C VAL A 281 -38.85 -9.67 28.70
N ARG A 282 -39.43 -10.87 28.90
CA ARG A 282 -39.52 -11.92 27.90
C ARG A 282 -40.96 -12.26 27.58
N LEU A 283 -41.28 -12.27 26.29
CA LEU A 283 -42.43 -12.95 25.74
C LEU A 283 -42.06 -14.40 25.46
N GLN A 284 -42.91 -15.35 25.85
CA GLN A 284 -42.78 -16.76 25.47
C GLN A 284 -44.08 -17.23 24.83
N PHE A 285 -44.05 -17.37 23.52
CA PHE A 285 -45.15 -17.81 22.67
C PHE A 285 -45.25 -19.33 22.61
N THR A 286 -46.47 -19.86 22.57
CA THR A 286 -46.76 -21.29 22.44
C THR A 286 -47.75 -21.62 21.33
N ALA A 287 -48.46 -20.63 20.77
CA ALA A 287 -49.32 -20.80 19.60
C ALA A 287 -49.59 -19.47 18.86
N ASN A 288 -49.87 -19.56 17.56
CA ASN A 288 -50.35 -18.47 16.69
C ASN A 288 -51.32 -19.08 15.67
N SER A 289 -52.51 -18.49 15.50
CA SER A 289 -53.52 -18.98 14.55
C SER A 289 -53.31 -18.51 13.12
N GLY A 290 -52.41 -17.55 12.88
CA GLY A 290 -52.16 -16.92 11.58
C GLY A 290 -50.81 -17.26 10.94
N ALA A 291 -49.89 -17.89 11.66
CA ALA A 291 -48.55 -18.24 11.20
C ALA A 291 -47.96 -19.41 12.01
N PRO A 292 -46.94 -20.13 11.50
CA PRO A 292 -46.33 -21.26 12.21
C PRO A 292 -45.55 -20.85 13.47
N GLY A 293 -45.13 -19.59 13.58
CA GLY A 293 -44.39 -19.05 14.73
C GLY A 293 -45.08 -17.88 15.45
N GLY A 294 -44.58 -17.53 16.64
CA GLY A 294 -44.93 -16.28 17.30
C GLY A 294 -44.40 -15.11 16.48
N GLN A 295 -45.22 -14.08 16.27
CA GLN A 295 -44.89 -12.91 15.46
C GLN A 295 -45.02 -11.64 16.28
N VAL A 296 -44.06 -10.72 16.15
CA VAL A 296 -44.08 -9.41 16.82
C VAL A 296 -43.46 -8.35 15.92
N ALA A 297 -44.23 -7.34 15.54
CA ALA A 297 -43.73 -6.15 14.86
C ALA A 297 -43.20 -5.12 15.87
N GLU A 298 -43.86 -4.96 17.02
CA GLU A 298 -43.36 -4.09 18.09
C GLU A 298 -43.63 -4.71 19.46
N PHE A 299 -42.58 -4.84 20.26
CA PHE A 299 -42.60 -5.23 21.66
C PHE A 299 -42.26 -4.01 22.51
N GLN A 300 -43.30 -3.40 23.06
CA GLN A 300 -43.20 -2.19 23.87
C GLN A 300 -43.32 -2.56 25.35
N VAL A 301 -42.47 -1.96 26.18
CA VAL A 301 -42.45 -2.16 27.63
C VAL A 301 -42.64 -0.83 28.31
N PHE A 302 -43.60 -0.72 29.23
CA PHE A 302 -43.93 0.53 29.92
C PHE A 302 -43.74 0.36 31.42
N GLY A 303 -43.17 1.38 32.05
CA GLY A 303 -42.92 1.42 33.48
C GLY A 303 -42.08 2.63 33.86
N THR A 304 -41.60 2.64 35.09
CA THR A 304 -40.65 3.65 35.60
C THR A 304 -39.30 2.97 35.89
N PRO A 305 -38.18 3.44 35.32
CA PRO A 305 -36.86 2.93 35.67
C PRO A 305 -36.62 3.02 37.19
N SER A 306 -36.06 1.95 37.77
CA SER A 306 -35.59 1.95 39.16
C SER A 306 -34.26 2.70 39.28
N ALA A 307 -33.91 3.13 40.50
CA ALA A 307 -32.66 3.83 40.72
C ALA A 307 -31.44 2.94 40.43
N ASN A 308 -30.54 3.40 39.57
CA ASN A 308 -29.27 2.74 39.23
C ASN A 308 -28.17 3.80 38.92
N PRO A 309 -26.87 3.45 38.98
CA PRO A 309 -25.79 4.30 38.51
C PRO A 309 -25.83 4.53 36.99
N ASP A 310 -25.15 5.56 36.52
CA ASP A 310 -24.92 5.86 35.09
C ASP A 310 -23.60 6.61 34.95
N LEU A 311 -22.52 5.90 34.67
CA LEU A 311 -21.16 6.41 34.60
C LEU A 311 -20.89 6.97 33.21
N THR A 312 -20.43 8.21 33.17
CA THR A 312 -20.10 8.91 31.92
C THR A 312 -18.70 9.46 32.00
N VAL A 313 -17.98 9.47 30.88
CA VAL A 313 -16.73 10.23 30.78
C VAL A 313 -17.04 11.61 30.23
N THR A 314 -17.01 12.62 31.09
CA THR A 314 -17.43 13.99 30.78
C THR A 314 -16.31 14.87 30.26
N ASN A 315 -15.05 14.47 30.46
CA ASN A 315 -13.89 15.20 29.97
C ASN A 315 -12.69 14.26 29.76
N LEU A 316 -11.89 14.50 28.72
CA LEU A 316 -10.64 13.84 28.42
C LEU A 316 -9.59 14.88 28.03
N THR A 317 -8.48 14.95 28.78
CA THR A 317 -7.42 15.94 28.58
C THR A 317 -6.04 15.32 28.64
N SER A 318 -5.06 15.98 28.03
CA SER A 318 -3.64 15.65 28.14
C SER A 318 -2.88 16.78 28.84
N SER A 319 -1.83 16.40 29.59
CA SER A 319 -0.85 17.33 30.15
C SER A 319 0.57 16.83 29.84
N PRO A 320 1.44 17.65 29.24
CA PRO A 320 1.16 18.98 28.69
C PRO A 320 0.11 18.95 27.56
N ALA A 321 -0.58 20.08 27.32
CA ALA A 321 -1.58 20.18 26.25
C ALA A 321 -0.96 20.27 24.83
N SER A 322 0.31 20.65 24.75
CA SER A 322 1.09 20.72 23.50
C SER A 322 2.48 20.15 23.73
N PRO A 323 2.58 18.83 23.98
CA PRO A 323 3.85 18.20 24.29
C PRO A 323 4.77 18.16 23.07
N VAL A 324 6.08 18.20 23.32
CA VAL A 324 7.08 17.73 22.36
C VAL A 324 7.43 16.27 22.65
N GLU A 325 8.09 15.59 21.70
CA GLU A 325 8.35 14.14 21.80
C GLU A 325 9.20 13.69 23.00
N THR A 326 9.83 14.63 23.71
CA THR A 326 10.57 14.36 24.96
C THR A 326 9.73 14.54 26.22
N ASP A 327 8.53 15.10 26.12
CA ASP A 327 7.66 15.35 27.27
C ASP A 327 6.90 14.08 27.66
N ALA A 328 6.90 13.72 28.95
CA ALA A 328 6.01 12.69 29.46
C ALA A 328 4.57 13.21 29.48
N VAL A 329 3.66 12.49 28.81
CA VAL A 329 2.24 12.85 28.73
C VAL A 329 1.44 12.14 29.81
N THR A 330 0.58 12.87 30.50
CA THR A 330 -0.45 12.33 31.40
C THR A 330 -1.83 12.58 30.81
N LEU A 331 -2.62 11.51 30.67
CA LEU A 331 -4.02 11.61 30.27
C LEU A 331 -4.90 11.64 31.52
N SER A 332 -5.91 12.50 31.52
CA SER A 332 -6.87 12.65 32.62
C SER A 332 -8.30 12.56 32.08
N ALA A 333 -9.08 11.67 32.66
CA ALA A 333 -10.50 11.50 32.37
C ALA A 333 -11.35 11.89 33.59
N THR A 334 -12.43 12.63 33.39
CA THR A 334 -13.40 12.93 34.45
C THR A 334 -14.62 12.02 34.30
N VAL A 335 -14.80 11.12 35.25
CA VAL A 335 -15.93 10.21 35.34
C VAL A 335 -17.02 10.84 36.20
N ARG A 336 -18.26 10.86 35.73
CA ARG A 336 -19.43 11.33 36.47
C ARG A 336 -20.46 10.21 36.56
N ASN A 337 -20.98 9.97 37.77
CA ASN A 337 -22.18 9.17 37.93
C ASN A 337 -23.42 10.07 37.76
N ALA A 338 -24.00 10.08 36.56
CA ALA A 338 -25.25 10.78 36.22
C ALA A 338 -26.51 10.04 36.74
N GLY A 339 -26.35 8.83 37.26
CA GLY A 339 -27.44 7.99 37.73
C GLY A 339 -28.06 8.47 39.04
N THR A 340 -29.16 7.82 39.42
CA THR A 340 -29.93 8.13 40.63
C THR A 340 -29.55 7.25 41.83
N ALA A 341 -28.64 6.29 41.64
CA ALA A 341 -28.02 5.49 42.72
C ALA A 341 -26.49 5.61 42.69
N GLY A 342 -25.82 5.27 43.80
CA GLY A 342 -24.36 5.27 43.87
C GLY A 342 -23.73 4.07 43.14
N SER A 343 -22.63 4.29 42.42
CA SER A 343 -21.86 3.23 41.75
C SER A 343 -20.85 2.57 42.70
N ALA A 344 -20.56 1.29 42.44
CA ALA A 344 -19.38 0.63 43.00
C ALA A 344 -18.09 1.16 42.33
N ALA A 345 -16.93 0.83 42.90
CA ALA A 345 -15.65 1.18 42.31
C ALA A 345 -15.40 0.41 41.00
N THR A 346 -14.79 1.08 40.03
CA THR A 346 -14.45 0.53 38.70
C THR A 346 -13.13 1.16 38.20
N SER A 347 -12.90 1.22 36.88
CA SER A 347 -11.71 1.80 36.25
C SER A 347 -12.02 2.52 34.94
N VAL A 348 -11.11 3.41 34.55
CA VAL A 348 -11.03 3.96 33.19
C VAL A 348 -9.86 3.32 32.46
N THR A 349 -10.09 2.88 31.22
CA THR A 349 -9.02 2.49 30.28
C THR A 349 -8.79 3.61 29.27
N PHE A 350 -7.53 3.99 29.07
CA PHE A 350 -7.11 4.98 28.07
C PHE A 350 -6.48 4.29 26.85
N TYR A 351 -6.80 4.81 25.67
CA TYR A 351 -6.28 4.34 24.39
C TYR A 351 -5.68 5.49 23.57
N ALA A 352 -4.66 5.18 22.78
CA ALA A 352 -4.16 6.00 21.68
C ALA A 352 -4.24 5.16 20.38
N GLY A 353 -5.13 5.54 19.47
CA GLY A 353 -5.60 4.66 18.39
C GLY A 353 -6.33 3.46 18.99
N THR A 354 -5.94 2.25 18.57
CA THR A 354 -6.44 0.99 19.15
C THR A 354 -5.56 0.46 20.28
N ALA A 355 -4.41 1.10 20.57
CA ALA A 355 -3.47 0.64 21.58
C ALA A 355 -3.89 1.12 22.97
N LYS A 356 -4.02 0.19 23.92
CA LYS A 356 -4.21 0.49 25.34
C LYS A 356 -2.94 1.13 25.91
N VAL A 357 -3.04 2.37 26.40
CA VAL A 357 -1.88 3.15 26.89
C VAL A 357 -1.86 3.34 28.41
N GLY A 358 -2.97 3.05 29.10
CA GLY A 358 -3.01 3.09 30.57
C GLY A 358 -4.38 2.74 31.14
N THR A 359 -4.42 2.49 32.44
CA THR A 359 -5.66 2.32 33.22
C THR A 359 -5.57 3.09 34.52
N ALA A 360 -6.70 3.62 35.00
CA ALA A 360 -6.77 4.30 36.29
C ALA A 360 -8.01 3.84 37.07
N ALA A 361 -7.88 3.64 38.38
CA ALA A 361 -8.97 3.21 39.24
C ALA A 361 -9.92 4.37 39.55
N VAL A 362 -11.22 4.11 39.49
CA VAL A 362 -12.30 5.02 39.87
C VAL A 362 -12.93 4.46 41.14
N GLY A 363 -12.92 5.24 42.24
CA GLY A 363 -13.60 4.85 43.47
C GLY A 363 -15.13 4.80 43.30
N ALA A 364 -15.83 4.32 44.33
CA ALA A 364 -17.29 4.37 44.36
C ALA A 364 -17.79 5.82 44.24
N LEU A 365 -18.79 6.07 43.41
CA LEU A 365 -19.34 7.41 43.16
C LEU A 365 -20.79 7.51 43.60
N ALA A 366 -21.10 8.43 44.50
CA ALA A 366 -22.50 8.76 44.82
C ALA A 366 -23.23 9.31 43.57
N ALA A 367 -24.56 9.22 43.56
CA ALA A 367 -25.40 9.82 42.52
C ALA A 367 -25.05 11.32 42.34
N GLY A 368 -24.79 11.74 41.10
CA GLY A 368 -24.37 13.09 40.74
C GLY A 368 -22.90 13.42 40.97
N ALA A 369 -22.12 12.57 41.66
CA ALA A 369 -20.72 12.83 41.95
C ALA A 369 -19.81 12.61 40.74
N SER A 370 -18.61 13.21 40.75
CA SER A 370 -17.59 13.03 39.73
C SER A 370 -16.21 12.80 40.34
N ALA A 371 -15.35 12.08 39.64
CA ALA A 371 -13.94 11.91 39.97
C ALA A 371 -13.08 12.04 38.70
N THR A 372 -11.98 12.78 38.82
CA THR A 372 -10.96 12.81 37.77
C THR A 372 -9.88 11.79 38.10
N VAL A 373 -9.59 10.92 37.14
CA VAL A 373 -8.55 9.90 37.23
C VAL A 373 -7.56 10.08 36.10
N SER A 374 -6.30 9.73 36.33
CA SER A 374 -5.22 9.99 35.39
C SER A 374 -4.27 8.82 35.25
N ALA A 375 -3.70 8.67 34.06
CA ALA A 375 -2.63 7.72 33.76
C ALA A 375 -1.48 8.43 33.03
N ASN A 376 -0.26 8.26 33.52
CA ASN A 376 0.95 8.69 32.81
C ASN A 376 1.24 7.68 31.69
N ILE A 377 1.27 8.15 30.45
CA ILE A 377 1.47 7.33 29.26
C ILE A 377 2.89 7.46 28.70
N GLY A 378 3.80 8.10 29.42
CA GLY A 378 5.18 8.35 29.00
C GLY A 378 5.30 9.37 27.87
N ALA A 379 6.52 9.51 27.35
CA ALA A 379 6.78 10.27 26.13
C ALA A 379 6.25 9.54 24.90
N ARG A 380 5.99 10.29 23.84
CA ARG A 380 5.40 9.79 22.59
C ARG A 380 6.15 10.40 21.42
N ASP A 381 6.30 9.64 20.34
CA ASP A 381 6.92 10.16 19.13
C ASP A 381 6.12 11.35 18.58
N ALA A 382 6.77 12.22 17.82
CA ALA A 382 6.07 13.31 17.16
C ALA A 382 4.98 12.77 16.22
N GLY A 383 3.77 13.33 16.31
CA GLY A 383 2.62 12.87 15.54
C GLY A 383 1.28 13.22 16.19
N THR A 384 0.20 12.89 15.51
CA THR A 384 -1.18 13.09 16.00
C THR A 384 -1.81 11.75 16.34
N TYR A 385 -2.24 11.60 17.59
CA TYR A 385 -2.87 10.40 18.13
C TYR A 385 -4.36 10.66 18.39
N GLN A 386 -5.22 9.74 17.96
CA GLN A 386 -6.62 9.69 18.38
C GLN A 386 -6.70 9.09 19.78
N LEU A 387 -7.28 9.79 20.74
CA LEU A 387 -7.43 9.32 22.12
C LEU A 387 -8.85 8.81 22.37
N SER A 388 -8.97 7.79 23.22
CA SER A 388 -10.25 7.49 23.88
C SER A 388 -10.06 7.08 25.34
N ALA A 389 -11.07 7.38 26.15
CA ALA A 389 -11.16 6.97 27.54
C ALA A 389 -12.51 6.29 27.77
N LYS A 390 -12.49 5.10 28.37
CA LYS A 390 -13.68 4.28 28.60
C LYS A 390 -13.78 3.91 30.06
N VAL A 391 -14.85 4.34 30.74
CA VAL A 391 -15.15 3.90 32.11
C VAL A 391 -15.88 2.57 32.08
N ASP A 392 -15.58 1.71 33.06
CA ASP A 392 -16.23 0.41 33.24
C ASP A 392 -16.29 -0.46 31.97
N GLU A 393 -15.23 -0.45 31.15
CA GLU A 393 -15.20 -1.20 29.87
C GLU A 393 -15.45 -2.72 30.04
N GLU A 394 -15.27 -3.24 31.26
CA GLU A 394 -15.53 -4.64 31.61
C GLU A 394 -16.98 -4.91 32.09
N GLY A 395 -17.84 -3.88 32.17
CA GLY A 395 -19.25 -3.97 32.57
C GLY A 395 -19.46 -4.50 33.99
N LYS A 396 -18.66 -4.04 34.97
CA LYS A 396 -18.74 -4.51 36.36
C LYS A 396 -19.85 -3.81 37.15
N VAL A 397 -20.23 -2.61 36.74
CA VAL A 397 -21.32 -1.84 37.32
C VAL A 397 -22.49 -1.96 36.36
N VAL A 398 -23.66 -2.41 36.85
CA VAL A 398 -24.87 -2.39 36.03
C VAL A 398 -25.39 -0.97 35.98
N GLU A 399 -25.52 -0.41 34.77
CA GLU A 399 -25.79 1.02 34.58
C GLU A 399 -27.18 1.27 33.97
N LEU A 400 -27.67 2.52 34.01
CA LEU A 400 -28.88 2.91 33.25
C LEU A 400 -28.60 2.95 31.74
N ASN A 401 -27.36 3.28 31.37
CA ASN A 401 -26.90 3.39 30.00
C ASN A 401 -25.43 2.95 29.93
N GLU A 402 -25.13 2.00 29.04
CA GLU A 402 -23.76 1.52 28.80
C GLU A 402 -23.11 2.23 27.62
N ALA A 403 -23.89 2.94 26.82
CA ALA A 403 -23.45 3.53 25.55
C ALA A 403 -22.76 4.90 25.72
N ASN A 404 -22.83 5.51 26.90
CA ASN A 404 -22.27 6.83 27.25
C ASN A 404 -20.97 6.74 28.08
N ASN A 405 -20.37 5.55 28.18
CA ASN A 405 -19.17 5.30 28.97
C ASN A 405 -17.85 5.72 28.29
N THR A 406 -17.91 6.33 27.10
CA THR A 406 -16.72 6.66 26.28
C THR A 406 -16.60 8.15 25.98
N ALA A 407 -15.40 8.70 26.08
CA ALA A 407 -15.02 9.99 25.51
C ALA A 407 -13.84 9.84 24.54
N THR A 408 -13.81 10.68 23.50
CA THR A 408 -12.72 10.73 22.51
C THR A 408 -12.05 12.10 22.50
N GLY A 409 -10.82 12.16 21.99
CA GLY A 409 -10.06 13.40 21.86
C GLY A 409 -8.85 13.22 20.94
N THR A 410 -8.01 14.24 20.81
CA THR A 410 -6.76 14.16 20.04
C THR A 410 -5.58 14.62 20.87
N LEU A 411 -4.41 14.06 20.60
CA LEU A 411 -3.13 14.48 21.15
C LEU A 411 -2.17 14.73 19.99
N THR A 412 -1.69 15.96 19.85
CA THR A 412 -0.64 16.30 18.88
C THR A 412 0.67 16.51 19.62
N VAL A 413 1.66 15.69 19.29
CA VAL A 413 3.02 15.77 19.83
C VAL A 413 3.92 16.38 18.77
N ARG A 414 4.61 17.48 19.08
CA ARG A 414 5.51 18.15 18.15
C ARG A 414 6.91 17.52 18.17
N PRO A 415 7.67 17.55 17.06
CA PRO A 415 9.10 17.25 17.09
C PRO A 415 9.82 18.20 18.06
N VAL A 416 10.85 17.71 18.75
CA VAL A 416 11.72 18.58 19.55
C VAL A 416 12.56 19.45 18.62
N ASP A 417 12.81 20.72 18.99
CA ASP A 417 13.67 21.58 18.19
C ASP A 417 15.14 21.18 18.33
N THR A 418 15.71 20.61 17.27
CA THR A 418 17.06 20.05 17.24
C THR A 418 17.57 19.89 15.80
N ALA A 419 18.89 19.88 15.61
CA ALA A 419 19.47 19.27 14.42
C ALA A 419 19.26 17.74 14.50
N ASP A 420 19.14 17.09 13.35
CA ASP A 420 19.00 15.63 13.23
C ASP A 420 19.77 15.22 11.98
N LEU A 421 20.99 14.73 12.17
CA LEU A 421 21.93 14.42 11.10
C LEU A 421 21.86 12.94 10.73
N VAL A 422 21.59 12.67 9.45
CA VAL A 422 21.60 11.30 8.91
C VAL A 422 22.55 11.19 7.72
N ALA A 423 23.24 10.06 7.61
CA ALA A 423 24.09 9.74 6.46
C ALA A 423 23.17 9.38 5.27
N ALA A 424 22.98 10.32 4.34
CA ALA A 424 22.07 10.14 3.22
C ALA A 424 22.40 11.07 2.02
N PRO A 425 22.61 10.53 0.80
CA PRO A 425 22.79 9.10 0.50
C PRO A 425 24.14 8.56 0.97
N VAL A 426 24.16 7.29 1.36
CA VAL A 426 25.37 6.45 1.40
C VAL A 426 25.42 5.68 0.08
N ALA A 427 26.50 5.81 -0.66
CA ALA A 427 26.64 5.22 -1.97
C ALA A 427 28.00 4.54 -2.14
N TRP A 428 28.06 3.60 -3.06
CA TRP A 428 29.31 2.98 -3.50
C TRP A 428 29.28 2.72 -4.99
N THR A 429 30.48 2.72 -5.60
CA THR A 429 30.65 2.34 -7.00
C THR A 429 31.77 1.31 -7.14
N PRO A 430 31.62 0.26 -7.98
CA PRO A 430 30.39 -0.08 -8.72
C PRO A 430 29.26 -0.53 -7.78
N GLY A 431 28.00 -0.28 -8.17
CA GLY A 431 26.82 -0.61 -7.36
C GLY A 431 26.62 -2.12 -7.10
N ASN A 432 27.04 -2.96 -8.05
CA ASN A 432 27.15 -4.41 -7.92
C ASN A 432 28.61 -4.86 -8.14
N PRO A 433 29.46 -4.85 -7.11
CA PRO A 433 30.86 -5.20 -7.28
C PRO A 433 31.06 -6.71 -7.48
N ALA A 434 31.94 -7.05 -8.42
CA ALA A 434 32.51 -8.39 -8.54
C ALA A 434 33.65 -8.59 -7.52
N ALA A 435 33.90 -9.84 -7.14
CA ALA A 435 35.07 -10.16 -6.33
C ALA A 435 36.38 -9.70 -7.01
N GLY A 436 37.31 -9.18 -6.21
CA GLY A 436 38.55 -8.55 -6.66
C GLY A 436 38.37 -7.10 -7.14
N GLY A 437 37.12 -6.65 -7.36
CA GLY A 437 36.81 -5.29 -7.77
C GLY A 437 37.11 -4.26 -6.67
N THR A 438 37.48 -3.04 -7.07
CA THR A 438 37.62 -1.91 -6.14
C THR A 438 36.29 -1.21 -5.98
N VAL A 439 35.80 -1.13 -4.75
CA VAL A 439 34.58 -0.42 -4.33
C VAL A 439 34.97 0.91 -3.72
N THR A 440 34.46 2.01 -4.25
CA THR A 440 34.66 3.36 -3.72
C THR A 440 33.40 3.80 -2.99
N PHE A 441 33.52 4.25 -1.74
CA PHE A 441 32.38 4.69 -0.94
C PHE A 441 32.29 6.21 -0.87
N SER A 442 31.07 6.74 -0.93
CA SER A 442 30.76 8.15 -0.72
C SER A 442 29.55 8.33 0.19
N VAL A 443 29.52 9.42 0.95
CA VAL A 443 28.44 9.73 1.89
C VAL A 443 28.13 11.22 1.83
N ALA A 444 26.85 11.58 1.76
CA ALA A 444 26.38 12.93 2.08
C ALA A 444 25.73 12.94 3.47
N ILE A 445 25.63 14.13 4.07
CA ILE A 445 24.97 14.34 5.36
C ILE A 445 23.71 15.17 5.11
N ARG A 446 22.56 14.66 5.53
CA ARG A 446 21.29 15.38 5.52
C ARG A 446 20.95 15.81 6.93
N ASN A 447 20.58 17.08 7.10
CA ASN A 447 19.93 17.54 8.32
C ASN A 447 18.41 17.47 8.12
N GLN A 448 17.76 16.49 8.74
CA GLN A 448 16.30 16.35 8.71
C GLN A 448 15.62 16.97 9.95
N GLY A 449 16.39 17.65 10.79
CA GLY A 449 15.92 18.34 11.98
C GLY A 449 15.24 19.68 11.67
N THR A 450 14.75 20.34 12.72
CA THR A 450 14.02 21.62 12.58
C THR A 450 14.93 22.85 12.73
N VAL A 451 16.18 22.67 13.18
CA VAL A 451 17.19 23.74 13.25
C VAL A 451 18.48 23.35 12.53
N ALA A 452 19.32 24.34 12.21
CA ALA A 452 20.61 24.10 11.57
C ALA A 452 21.59 23.38 12.51
N SER A 453 22.45 22.52 11.94
CA SER A 453 23.57 21.92 12.68
C SER A 453 24.62 22.94 13.08
N SER A 454 25.54 22.57 13.97
CA SER A 454 26.64 23.45 14.34
C SER A 454 27.55 23.75 13.14
N SER A 455 28.32 24.84 13.23
CA SER A 455 29.32 25.19 12.20
C SER A 455 30.60 24.33 12.26
N ALA A 456 30.67 23.37 13.19
CA ALA A 456 31.82 22.49 13.36
C ALA A 456 31.94 21.46 12.21
N ALA A 457 32.99 20.63 12.29
CA ALA A 457 33.15 19.51 11.37
C ALA A 457 32.29 18.31 11.82
N HIS A 458 31.44 17.82 10.92
CA HIS A 458 30.59 16.66 11.08
C HIS A 458 31.35 15.42 10.60
N GLY A 459 31.86 14.62 11.54
CA GLY A 459 32.63 13.41 11.24
C GLY A 459 31.75 12.26 10.74
N VAL A 460 32.25 11.50 9.77
CA VAL A 460 31.61 10.29 9.22
C VAL A 460 32.58 9.13 9.34
N THR A 461 32.14 8.02 9.93
CA THR A 461 32.86 6.74 9.92
C THR A 461 32.03 5.72 9.16
N LEU A 462 32.62 5.08 8.15
CA LEU A 462 32.01 3.98 7.41
C LEU A 462 32.81 2.70 7.64
N THR A 463 32.14 1.64 8.09
CA THR A 463 32.73 0.31 8.23
C THR A 463 32.05 -0.69 7.30
N VAL A 464 32.84 -1.48 6.60
CA VAL A 464 32.36 -2.67 5.89
C VAL A 464 32.53 -3.85 6.85
N VAL A 465 31.42 -4.49 7.20
CA VAL A 465 31.35 -5.59 8.16
C VAL A 465 30.96 -6.86 7.40
N ASP A 466 31.70 -7.95 7.55
CA ASP A 466 31.33 -9.22 6.92
C ASP A 466 30.15 -9.91 7.63
N ALA A 467 29.67 -11.01 7.04
CA ALA A 467 28.57 -11.80 7.61
C ALA A 467 28.86 -12.37 9.02
N GLY A 468 30.14 -12.52 9.41
CA GLY A 468 30.56 -12.96 10.73
C GLY A 468 30.61 -11.83 11.77
N GLY A 469 30.32 -10.58 11.37
CA GLY A 469 30.40 -9.40 12.23
C GLY A 469 31.80 -8.78 12.30
N THR A 470 32.76 -9.24 11.48
CA THR A 470 34.12 -8.70 11.47
C THR A 470 34.18 -7.45 10.60
N VAL A 471 34.72 -6.36 11.14
CA VAL A 471 35.02 -5.15 10.36
C VAL A 471 36.19 -5.43 9.42
N VAL A 472 35.92 -5.58 8.11
CA VAL A 472 36.94 -5.83 7.09
C VAL A 472 37.52 -4.52 6.52
N ARG A 473 36.83 -3.40 6.72
CA ARG A 473 37.32 -2.07 6.33
C ARG A 473 36.72 -0.98 7.21
N THR A 474 37.51 0.03 7.55
CA THR A 474 37.07 1.30 8.15
C THR A 474 37.55 2.46 7.28
N LEU A 475 36.65 3.39 6.97
CA LEU A 475 36.88 4.61 6.21
C LEU A 475 36.34 5.80 7.01
N THR A 476 36.98 6.96 6.91
CA THR A 476 36.56 8.16 7.65
C THR A 476 36.59 9.40 6.75
N GLY A 477 35.74 10.37 7.06
CA GLY A 477 35.67 11.67 6.38
C GLY A 477 34.96 12.70 7.25
N SER A 478 34.85 13.94 6.77
CA SER A 478 34.08 14.97 7.48
C SER A 478 33.58 16.06 6.53
N VAL A 479 32.49 16.71 6.91
CA VAL A 479 31.98 17.93 6.25
C VAL A 479 31.99 19.07 7.26
N SER A 480 32.49 20.24 6.89
CA SER A 480 32.51 21.43 7.78
C SER A 480 31.41 22.42 7.43
N GLY A 481 30.95 23.18 8.42
CA GLY A 481 29.96 24.24 8.27
C GLY A 481 28.55 23.82 8.70
N ALA A 482 27.70 24.81 8.92
CA ALA A 482 26.33 24.58 9.36
C ALA A 482 25.48 24.04 8.20
N ILE A 483 24.76 22.94 8.45
CA ILE A 483 23.82 22.33 7.51
C ILE A 483 22.44 22.81 7.91
N ALA A 484 21.80 23.63 7.05
CA ALA A 484 20.46 24.16 7.32
C ALA A 484 19.43 23.04 7.48
N ALA A 485 18.36 23.29 8.23
CA ALA A 485 17.23 22.37 8.36
C ALA A 485 16.69 21.99 6.98
N GLY A 486 16.55 20.69 6.72
CA GLY A 486 16.11 20.12 5.44
C GLY A 486 17.19 20.05 4.35
N ALA A 487 18.40 20.58 4.58
CA ALA A 487 19.46 20.58 3.58
C ALA A 487 20.28 19.28 3.58
N THR A 488 20.88 18.97 2.42
CA THR A 488 21.81 17.85 2.23
C THR A 488 23.12 18.37 1.68
N THR A 489 24.25 17.91 2.21
CA THR A 489 25.58 18.28 1.72
C THR A 489 25.88 17.63 0.37
N ALA A 490 26.90 18.12 -0.34
CA ALA A 490 27.50 17.32 -1.40
C ALA A 490 28.08 16.01 -0.81
N PRO A 491 28.05 14.88 -1.54
CA PRO A 491 28.70 13.65 -1.10
C PRO A 491 30.22 13.82 -0.99
N ILE A 492 30.81 13.28 0.08
CA ILE A 492 32.25 13.16 0.27
C ILE A 492 32.71 11.73 0.00
N THR A 493 33.82 11.55 -0.73
CA THR A 493 34.44 10.24 -0.92
C THR A 493 35.22 9.84 0.32
N LEU A 494 34.89 8.69 0.92
CA LEU A 494 35.53 8.20 2.15
C LEU A 494 36.73 7.27 1.88
N GLY A 495 36.82 6.71 0.68
CA GLY A 495 37.92 5.84 0.24
C GLY A 495 37.43 4.55 -0.42
N THR A 496 38.34 3.59 -0.54
CA THR A 496 38.09 2.34 -1.27
C THR A 496 38.24 1.07 -0.43
N TRP A 497 37.66 -0.03 -0.92
CA TRP A 497 37.79 -1.40 -0.43
C TRP A 497 37.87 -2.37 -1.61
N THR A 498 38.67 -3.44 -1.51
CA THR A 498 38.68 -4.51 -2.50
C THR A 498 37.65 -5.56 -2.11
N ALA A 499 36.63 -5.75 -2.95
CA ALA A 499 35.53 -6.65 -2.69
C ALA A 499 35.97 -8.12 -2.76
N ALA A 500 35.38 -8.96 -1.92
CA ALA A 500 35.43 -10.41 -2.03
C ALA A 500 34.00 -10.95 -2.02
N ASN A 501 33.75 -12.09 -2.66
CA ASN A 501 32.40 -12.66 -2.71
C ASN A 501 31.84 -12.85 -1.29
N GLY A 502 30.60 -12.42 -1.08
CA GLY A 502 29.96 -12.57 0.22
C GLY A 502 28.95 -11.49 0.53
N ARG A 503 28.41 -11.59 1.75
CA ARG A 503 27.50 -10.64 2.36
C ARG A 503 28.25 -9.71 3.29
N TYR A 504 27.97 -8.43 3.15
CA TYR A 504 28.52 -7.37 3.98
C TYR A 504 27.43 -6.42 4.46
N THR A 505 27.70 -5.74 5.57
CA THR A 505 26.94 -4.58 6.04
C THR A 505 27.85 -3.36 5.95
N VAL A 506 27.42 -2.36 5.19
CA VAL A 506 28.00 -1.02 5.15
C VAL A 506 27.35 -0.22 6.27
N ARG A 507 28.03 -0.13 7.40
CA ARG A 507 27.59 0.68 8.54
C ARG A 507 28.23 2.05 8.45
N THR A 508 27.42 3.09 8.55
CA THR A 508 27.83 4.48 8.64
C THR A 508 27.45 5.04 9.99
N VAL A 509 28.33 5.82 10.60
CA VAL A 509 28.13 6.48 11.89
C VAL A 509 28.54 7.94 11.73
N LEU A 510 27.61 8.85 11.97
CA LEU A 510 27.89 10.28 12.10
C LEU A 510 28.29 10.62 13.53
N ALA A 511 29.24 11.53 13.68
CA ALA A 511 29.59 12.10 14.97
C ALA A 511 28.46 13.01 15.46
N ASP A 512 28.16 12.95 16.75
CA ASP A 512 27.16 13.80 17.41
C ASP A 512 27.40 15.28 17.12
N ASP A 513 26.37 15.97 16.63
CA ASP A 513 26.41 17.42 16.48
C ASP A 513 26.07 18.14 17.80
N ALA A 514 26.65 19.32 18.01
CA ALA A 514 26.41 20.12 19.22
C ALA A 514 24.96 20.65 19.31
N ASN A 515 24.29 20.86 18.18
CA ASN A 515 22.89 21.26 18.12
C ASN A 515 21.94 20.05 18.01
N GLU A 516 22.47 18.83 18.06
CA GLU A 516 21.70 17.59 17.98
C GLU A 516 21.47 16.99 19.37
N LEU A 517 20.21 16.88 19.76
CA LEU A 517 19.79 16.31 21.02
C LEU A 517 19.97 14.78 21.03
N PRO A 518 20.31 14.17 22.19
CA PRO A 518 20.52 12.73 22.29
C PRO A 518 19.38 11.85 21.78
N VAL A 519 18.13 12.34 21.84
CA VAL A 519 16.95 11.62 21.35
C VAL A 519 16.95 11.39 19.83
N LYS A 520 17.70 12.19 19.06
CA LYS A 520 17.84 12.01 17.60
C LYS A 520 19.05 11.20 17.18
N ARG A 521 20.13 11.20 17.97
CA ARG A 521 21.42 10.57 17.63
C ARG A 521 21.38 9.08 17.32
N ALA A 522 20.30 8.37 17.68
CA ALA A 522 20.15 6.96 17.33
C ALA A 522 20.18 6.72 15.81
N ASN A 523 19.69 7.68 15.01
CA ASN A 523 19.67 7.58 13.55
C ASN A 523 20.98 8.08 12.87
N ASN A 524 21.94 8.61 13.65
CA ASN A 524 23.30 8.92 13.17
C ASN A 524 24.00 7.65 12.68
N THR A 525 23.55 6.48 13.11
CA THR A 525 24.00 5.19 12.62
C THR A 525 23.03 4.65 11.56
N GLY A 526 23.52 4.48 10.34
CA GLY A 526 22.79 3.85 9.24
C GLY A 526 23.49 2.58 8.76
N GLU A 527 22.74 1.54 8.45
CA GLU A 527 23.26 0.30 7.87
C GLU A 527 22.62 0.01 6.52
N LEU A 528 23.45 -0.29 5.52
CA LEU A 528 23.02 -0.78 4.21
C LEU A 528 23.67 -2.14 3.93
N PRO A 529 22.93 -3.12 3.41
CA PRO A 529 23.53 -4.37 2.99
C PRO A 529 24.32 -4.16 1.68
N LEU A 530 25.45 -4.87 1.55
CA LEU A 530 26.24 -4.94 0.34
C LEU A 530 26.55 -6.41 0.04
N PHE A 531 26.25 -6.84 -1.18
CA PHE A 531 26.58 -8.17 -1.67
C PHE A 531 27.56 -8.08 -2.80
N VAL A 532 28.51 -9.01 -2.78
CA VAL A 532 29.53 -9.14 -3.81
C VAL A 532 29.36 -10.52 -4.43
N GLY A 533 29.28 -10.57 -5.76
CA GLY A 533 29.23 -11.81 -6.53
C GLY A 533 27.83 -12.40 -6.77
N ARG A 534 26.76 -11.62 -6.61
CA ARG A 534 25.41 -12.02 -7.04
C ARG A 534 25.18 -11.70 -8.52
N GLY A 535 24.42 -12.57 -9.16
CA GLY A 535 24.03 -12.46 -10.57
C GLY A 535 25.03 -13.09 -11.53
N ALA A 536 24.93 -12.72 -12.80
CA ALA A 536 25.77 -13.24 -13.86
C ALA A 536 27.19 -12.65 -13.80
N ASN A 537 28.19 -13.49 -14.07
CA ASN A 537 29.57 -13.06 -14.24
C ASN A 537 29.87 -12.90 -15.73
N MET A 538 30.01 -11.65 -16.16
CA MET A 538 30.16 -11.30 -17.58
C MET A 538 31.59 -10.83 -17.88
N PRO A 539 32.09 -11.02 -19.11
CA PRO A 539 33.47 -10.70 -19.48
C PRO A 539 33.73 -9.20 -19.71
N TYR A 540 32.75 -8.34 -19.44
CA TYR A 540 32.84 -6.89 -19.56
C TYR A 540 32.78 -6.19 -18.21
N ASP A 541 33.48 -5.06 -18.13
CA ASP A 541 33.31 -4.08 -17.06
C ASP A 541 32.28 -3.02 -17.48
N THR A 542 31.28 -2.76 -16.62
CA THR A 542 30.30 -1.67 -16.80
C THR A 542 30.70 -0.42 -16.02
N TYR A 543 30.67 0.75 -16.67
CA TYR A 543 31.04 2.05 -16.12
C TYR A 543 29.86 3.02 -16.21
N GLU A 544 29.27 3.36 -15.07
CA GLU A 544 28.18 4.34 -14.99
C GLU A 544 28.69 5.74 -15.37
N ALA A 545 27.95 6.45 -16.23
CA ALA A 545 28.34 7.74 -16.76
C ALA A 545 28.35 8.83 -15.67
N GLU A 546 27.43 8.75 -14.70
CA GLU A 546 27.38 9.69 -13.60
C GLU A 546 28.62 9.61 -12.68
N ASP A 547 29.34 8.49 -12.69
CA ASP A 547 30.58 8.31 -11.92
C ASP A 547 31.83 8.77 -12.69
N ALA A 548 31.69 9.09 -13.97
CA ALA A 548 32.80 9.44 -14.85
C ALA A 548 33.21 10.93 -14.76
N VAL A 549 34.35 11.25 -15.37
CA VAL A 549 34.84 12.62 -15.47
C VAL A 549 34.04 13.36 -16.54
N LEU A 550 33.43 14.48 -16.14
CA LEU A 550 32.60 15.29 -17.04
C LEU A 550 33.35 16.55 -17.48
N GLY A 551 33.05 17.05 -18.67
CA GLY A 551 33.55 18.35 -19.11
C GLY A 551 32.80 18.92 -20.29
N GLY A 552 33.21 20.12 -20.71
CA GLY A 552 32.64 20.83 -21.85
C GLY A 552 31.15 21.17 -21.75
N GLY A 553 30.60 21.20 -20.52
CA GLY A 553 29.18 21.48 -20.26
C GLY A 553 28.27 20.25 -20.13
N ALA A 554 28.84 19.04 -20.05
CA ALA A 554 28.07 17.85 -19.71
C ALA A 554 27.44 17.96 -18.31
N THR A 555 26.21 17.45 -18.12
CA THR A 555 25.48 17.56 -16.85
C THR A 555 24.89 16.24 -16.41
N ARG A 556 24.93 15.95 -15.10
CA ARG A 556 24.25 14.78 -14.51
C ARG A 556 22.76 15.04 -14.41
N VAL A 557 21.95 14.01 -14.59
CA VAL A 557 20.50 14.01 -14.33
C VAL A 557 20.13 12.91 -13.35
N GLY A 558 19.06 13.11 -12.59
CA GLY A 558 18.55 12.16 -11.60
C GLY A 558 19.18 12.27 -10.20
N PRO A 559 18.79 11.39 -9.26
CA PRO A 559 17.91 10.24 -9.46
C PRO A 559 16.43 10.59 -9.66
N SER A 560 15.68 9.80 -10.43
CA SER A 560 14.20 9.86 -10.51
C SER A 560 13.61 8.46 -10.70
N ARG A 561 12.32 8.27 -10.39
CA ARG A 561 11.56 7.03 -10.67
C ARG A 561 10.50 7.22 -11.77
N ASP A 562 10.47 8.39 -12.39
CA ASP A 562 9.44 8.75 -13.37
C ASP A 562 9.65 8.01 -14.70
N VAL A 563 8.64 7.25 -15.11
CA VAL A 563 8.60 6.55 -16.40
C VAL A 563 8.70 7.54 -17.56
N GLY A 564 9.45 7.19 -18.62
CA GLY A 564 9.61 8.03 -19.80
C GLY A 564 10.58 9.21 -19.62
N THR A 565 11.29 9.29 -18.49
CA THR A 565 12.31 10.33 -18.24
C THR A 565 13.72 9.77 -18.35
N LEU A 566 14.68 10.63 -18.73
CA LEU A 566 16.08 10.25 -18.84
C LEU A 566 16.65 9.66 -17.54
N ALA A 567 16.26 10.20 -16.39
CA ALA A 567 16.70 9.67 -15.11
C ALA A 567 15.93 8.40 -14.71
N GLY A 568 14.60 8.37 -14.87
CA GLY A 568 13.78 7.24 -14.45
C GLY A 568 14.09 5.92 -15.15
N GLU A 569 14.55 5.95 -16.40
CA GLU A 569 14.87 4.75 -17.19
C GLU A 569 16.36 4.41 -17.31
N ALA A 570 17.23 5.17 -16.64
CA ALA A 570 18.66 4.93 -16.62
C ALA A 570 19.08 3.96 -15.49
N SER A 571 20.23 3.30 -15.66
CA SER A 571 20.89 2.53 -14.60
C SER A 571 21.16 3.43 -13.41
N GLY A 572 20.97 2.90 -12.20
CA GLY A 572 21.13 3.71 -10.98
C GLY A 572 20.15 4.89 -10.88
N ARG A 573 19.21 4.98 -11.83
CA ARG A 573 18.28 6.08 -12.05
C ARG A 573 18.94 7.41 -12.41
N ARG A 574 20.15 7.39 -12.97
CA ARG A 574 20.96 8.59 -13.26
C ARG A 574 21.62 8.45 -14.63
N ALA A 575 21.91 9.59 -15.26
CA ALA A 575 22.62 9.61 -16.54
C ALA A 575 23.37 10.94 -16.70
N VAL A 576 24.09 11.08 -17.81
CA VAL A 576 24.79 12.32 -18.19
C VAL A 576 24.31 12.81 -19.54
N THR A 577 23.92 14.09 -19.62
CA THR A 577 23.52 14.72 -20.88
C THR A 577 24.68 15.47 -21.55
N LEU A 578 24.76 15.34 -22.88
CA LEU A 578 25.72 16.02 -23.75
C LEU A 578 24.94 16.91 -24.73
N ASN A 579 24.54 18.10 -24.27
CA ASN A 579 23.61 18.96 -25.03
C ASN A 579 24.31 20.06 -25.86
N GLN A 580 25.62 20.22 -25.74
CA GLN A 580 26.38 21.24 -26.45
C GLN A 580 27.69 20.69 -27.02
N THR A 581 28.19 21.33 -28.07
CA THR A 581 29.50 20.98 -28.65
C THR A 581 30.61 21.13 -27.61
N GLY A 582 31.47 20.12 -27.56
CA GLY A 582 32.54 19.98 -26.57
C GLY A 582 32.13 19.22 -25.30
N ALA A 583 30.83 19.01 -25.05
CA ALA A 583 30.38 18.23 -23.89
C ALA A 583 30.83 16.78 -23.98
N TYR A 584 31.36 16.25 -22.87
CA TYR A 584 31.85 14.87 -22.83
C TYR A 584 31.68 14.19 -21.48
N VAL A 585 31.70 12.86 -21.55
CA VAL A 585 31.91 11.94 -20.42
C VAL A 585 33.16 11.09 -20.69
N GLU A 586 34.05 11.00 -19.71
CA GLU A 586 35.37 10.35 -19.82
C GLU A 586 35.62 9.32 -18.72
N PHE A 587 35.91 8.10 -19.14
CA PHE A 587 36.11 6.91 -18.33
C PHE A 587 37.57 6.49 -18.35
N THR A 588 38.06 5.90 -17.25
CA THR A 588 39.40 5.27 -17.20
C THR A 588 39.26 3.76 -17.22
N THR A 589 39.89 3.09 -18.17
CA THR A 589 39.77 1.63 -18.35
C THR A 589 40.37 0.85 -17.18
N ARG A 590 39.66 -0.12 -16.63
CA ARG A 590 40.11 -1.02 -15.54
C ARG A 590 40.89 -2.24 -16.05
N ALA A 591 40.68 -2.60 -17.31
CA ALA A 591 41.33 -3.69 -18.04
C ALA A 591 41.64 -3.28 -19.50
N ASP A 592 42.41 -4.11 -20.19
CA ASP A 592 42.59 -3.99 -21.64
C ASP A 592 41.25 -4.23 -22.34
N THR A 593 40.98 -3.50 -23.42
CA THR A 593 39.72 -3.59 -24.15
C THR A 593 39.89 -3.30 -25.62
N ASN A 594 39.07 -3.90 -26.48
CA ASN A 594 39.00 -3.59 -27.91
C ASN A 594 37.57 -3.40 -28.41
N THR A 595 36.61 -3.33 -27.49
CA THR A 595 35.19 -3.13 -27.75
C THR A 595 34.66 -1.97 -26.92
N LEU A 596 33.53 -1.42 -27.34
CA LEU A 596 32.74 -0.49 -26.56
C LEU A 596 31.27 -0.79 -26.80
N VAL A 597 30.49 -0.93 -25.74
CA VAL A 597 29.03 -0.75 -25.79
C VAL A 597 28.71 0.53 -25.03
N THR A 598 27.75 1.31 -25.49
CA THR A 598 27.19 2.41 -24.71
C THR A 598 25.67 2.27 -24.68
N ARG A 599 25.09 2.40 -23.48
CA ARG A 599 23.65 2.60 -23.34
C ARG A 599 23.37 4.10 -23.39
N PHE A 600 22.47 4.50 -24.26
CA PHE A 600 22.25 5.89 -24.62
C PHE A 600 20.78 6.19 -24.91
N SER A 601 20.43 7.47 -24.83
CA SER A 601 19.18 7.99 -25.38
C SER A 601 19.49 9.16 -26.31
N ILE A 602 18.89 9.13 -27.50
CA ILE A 602 18.78 10.27 -28.43
C ILE A 602 17.29 10.48 -28.74
N PRO A 603 16.88 11.68 -29.18
CA PRO A 603 15.49 11.96 -29.51
C PRO A 603 14.90 10.97 -30.54
N ASP A 604 13.60 10.75 -30.44
CA ASP A 604 12.83 10.14 -31.53
C ASP A 604 12.59 11.16 -32.65
N ALA A 605 12.20 10.67 -33.83
CA ALA A 605 11.65 11.51 -34.87
C ALA A 605 10.26 12.02 -34.47
N PRO A 606 9.84 13.23 -34.89
CA PRO A 606 8.53 13.80 -34.50
C PRO A 606 7.31 12.91 -34.82
N GLY A 607 7.42 12.02 -35.81
CA GLY A 607 6.36 11.08 -36.20
C GLY A 607 6.60 9.63 -35.77
N GLY A 608 7.62 9.36 -34.94
CA GLY A 608 8.07 8.01 -34.62
C GLY A 608 9.04 7.43 -35.65
N GLY A 609 9.53 6.22 -35.39
CA GLY A 609 10.42 5.48 -36.29
C GLY A 609 11.92 5.79 -36.13
N GLY A 610 12.28 6.62 -35.15
CA GLY A 610 13.66 6.92 -34.76
C GLY A 610 14.42 7.86 -35.70
N ILE A 611 15.61 8.27 -35.23
CA ILE A 611 16.63 8.97 -36.00
C ILE A 611 17.96 8.23 -35.88
N ASP A 612 18.83 8.43 -36.88
CA ASP A 612 20.23 8.01 -36.79
C ASP A 612 21.12 9.19 -36.40
N SER A 613 22.13 8.91 -35.60
CA SER A 613 23.16 9.86 -35.21
C SER A 613 24.50 9.18 -35.03
N THR A 614 25.53 9.96 -34.69
CA THR A 614 26.82 9.45 -34.27
C THR A 614 27.30 10.20 -33.04
N LEU A 615 28.15 9.57 -32.25
CA LEU A 615 28.87 10.21 -31.15
C LEU A 615 30.37 9.87 -31.25
N ASN A 616 31.24 10.83 -31.00
CA ASN A 616 32.67 10.63 -31.19
C ASN A 616 33.30 9.95 -29.99
N VAL A 617 34.11 8.91 -30.26
CA VAL A 617 34.88 8.14 -29.28
C VAL A 617 36.35 8.55 -29.37
N TYR A 618 36.87 9.09 -28.29
CA TYR A 618 38.26 9.48 -28.14
C TYR A 618 39.00 8.50 -27.22
N VAL A 619 40.26 8.23 -27.53
CA VAL A 619 41.18 7.49 -26.65
C VAL A 619 42.39 8.37 -26.35
N ASN A 620 42.62 8.62 -25.07
CA ASN A 620 43.71 9.46 -24.57
C ASN A 620 43.75 10.86 -25.22
N GLY A 621 42.57 11.43 -25.50
CA GLY A 621 42.42 12.76 -26.11
C GLY A 621 42.47 12.79 -27.64
N THR A 622 42.72 11.66 -28.31
CA THR A 622 42.73 11.55 -29.78
C THR A 622 41.45 10.90 -30.28
N LEU A 623 40.81 11.48 -31.29
CA LEU A 623 39.63 10.90 -31.93
C LEU A 623 40.02 9.55 -32.52
N LEU A 624 39.36 8.47 -32.09
CA LEU A 624 39.58 7.14 -32.62
C LEU A 624 38.54 6.82 -33.71
N LYS A 625 37.25 6.95 -33.37
CA LYS A 625 36.15 6.60 -34.27
C LYS A 625 34.85 7.23 -33.78
N ALA A 626 33.83 7.33 -34.64
CA ALA A 626 32.47 7.63 -34.22
C ALA A 626 31.68 6.33 -34.01
N ILE A 627 30.90 6.25 -32.93
CA ILE A 627 29.92 5.17 -32.72
C ILE A 627 28.59 5.56 -33.38
N PRO A 628 28.02 4.71 -34.25
CA PRO A 628 26.67 4.95 -34.79
C PRO A 628 25.62 4.69 -33.71
N LEU A 629 24.64 5.59 -33.62
CA LEU A 629 23.53 5.54 -32.68
C LEU A 629 22.22 5.60 -33.47
N THR A 630 21.20 4.88 -33.02
CA THR A 630 19.85 4.95 -33.61
C THR A 630 18.81 4.90 -32.50
N SER A 631 17.74 5.69 -32.61
CA SER A 631 16.58 5.59 -31.71
C SER A 631 15.47 4.68 -32.26
N ARG A 632 15.71 3.98 -33.38
CA ARG A 632 14.70 3.17 -34.07
C ARG A 632 14.07 2.07 -33.21
N HIS A 633 14.81 1.52 -32.26
CA HIS A 633 14.34 0.42 -31.40
C HIS A 633 13.96 0.90 -29.99
N ALA A 634 14.23 2.17 -29.67
CA ALA A 634 13.75 2.83 -28.47
C ALA A 634 12.42 3.55 -28.75
N TRP A 635 11.91 4.25 -27.74
CA TRP A 635 10.72 5.11 -27.80
C TRP A 635 9.45 4.33 -28.14
N LEU A 636 8.88 3.73 -27.10
CA LEU A 636 7.51 3.27 -27.11
C LEU A 636 6.59 4.28 -26.42
N TYR A 637 5.30 4.25 -26.72
CA TYR A 637 4.34 5.26 -26.31
C TYR A 637 2.99 4.65 -25.92
N GLY A 638 2.28 5.34 -25.04
CA GLY A 638 0.94 4.93 -24.60
C GLY A 638 0.96 4.11 -23.32
N ALA A 639 -0.08 3.32 -23.08
CA ALA A 639 -0.27 2.61 -21.82
C ALA A 639 0.71 1.45 -21.63
N GLU A 640 1.07 1.16 -20.38
CA GLU A 640 2.13 0.20 -20.02
C GLU A 640 1.88 -1.21 -20.57
N HIS A 641 0.61 -1.60 -20.68
CA HIS A 641 0.19 -2.95 -21.05
C HIS A 641 0.22 -3.23 -22.55
N GLN A 642 0.16 -2.18 -23.38
CA GLN A 642 0.19 -2.28 -24.85
C GLN A 642 0.80 -1.00 -25.44
N PRO A 643 2.08 -0.70 -25.17
CA PRO A 643 2.71 0.46 -25.77
C PRO A 643 3.03 0.20 -27.25
N THR A 644 3.06 1.26 -28.05
CA THR A 644 3.29 1.23 -29.51
C THR A 644 4.48 2.12 -29.89
N ASP A 645 4.98 2.02 -31.11
CA ASP A 645 6.04 2.87 -31.67
C ASP A 645 5.52 4.21 -32.24
N ASN A 646 4.31 4.62 -31.88
CA ASN A 646 3.67 5.84 -32.37
C ASN A 646 3.60 6.93 -31.28
N PRO A 647 4.30 8.08 -31.43
CA PRO A 647 4.27 9.18 -30.46
C PRO A 647 2.86 9.70 -30.13
N GLY A 648 1.90 9.54 -31.05
CA GLY A 648 0.51 9.91 -30.82
C GLY A 648 -0.25 9.02 -29.83
N SER A 649 0.31 7.87 -29.42
CA SER A 649 -0.33 6.92 -28.51
C SER A 649 -0.27 7.30 -27.03
N GLY A 650 0.56 8.27 -26.63
CA GLY A 650 0.61 8.78 -25.26
C GLY A 650 2.03 9.08 -24.77
N PRO A 651 2.25 9.11 -23.45
CA PRO A 651 3.57 9.38 -22.87
C PRO A 651 4.63 8.34 -23.29
N PRO A 652 5.90 8.74 -23.39
CA PRO A 652 7.00 7.86 -23.80
C PRO A 652 7.40 6.88 -22.71
N ARG A 653 8.05 5.80 -23.13
CA ARG A 653 8.72 4.79 -22.30
C ARG A 653 9.73 4.02 -23.15
N HIS A 654 10.60 3.23 -22.53
CA HIS A 654 11.66 2.50 -23.23
C HIS A 654 12.54 3.44 -24.10
N ILE A 655 13.01 4.53 -23.51
CA ILE A 655 13.64 5.65 -24.26
C ILE A 655 15.14 5.50 -24.46
N TYR A 656 15.73 4.41 -23.96
CA TYR A 656 17.15 4.08 -24.08
C TYR A 656 17.34 2.85 -24.97
N ASP A 657 18.44 2.86 -25.72
CA ASP A 657 18.93 1.71 -26.49
C ASP A 657 20.43 1.52 -26.22
N GLU A 658 21.01 0.46 -26.79
CA GLU A 658 22.45 0.19 -26.77
C GLU A 658 23.07 0.23 -28.16
N ALA A 659 24.30 0.75 -28.24
CA ALA A 659 25.11 0.72 -29.45
C ALA A 659 26.46 0.05 -29.16
N ASN A 660 26.94 -0.74 -30.11
CA ASN A 660 28.20 -1.48 -29.99
C ASN A 660 29.21 -1.11 -31.08
N LEU A 661 30.50 -1.13 -30.72
CA LEU A 661 31.61 -0.73 -31.58
C LEU A 661 32.87 -1.55 -31.29
N MET A 662 33.42 -2.22 -32.32
CA MET A 662 34.81 -2.65 -32.30
C MET A 662 35.72 -1.43 -32.48
N LEU A 663 36.64 -1.22 -31.54
CA LEU A 663 37.57 -0.09 -31.54
C LEU A 663 38.66 -0.22 -32.62
N GLY A 664 38.87 -1.45 -33.15
CA GLY A 664 39.87 -1.74 -34.18
C GLY A 664 41.31 -1.79 -33.67
N THR A 665 41.51 -1.54 -32.37
CA THR A 665 42.79 -1.64 -31.66
C THR A 665 42.52 -2.07 -30.22
N THR A 666 43.51 -2.65 -29.56
CA THR A 666 43.47 -2.84 -28.10
C THR A 666 43.87 -1.54 -27.41
N VAL A 667 42.95 -1.02 -26.61
CA VAL A 667 43.12 0.08 -25.69
C VAL A 667 43.60 -0.49 -24.34
N PRO A 668 44.83 -0.18 -23.89
CA PRO A 668 45.36 -0.72 -22.65
C PRO A 668 44.61 -0.24 -21.41
N LYS A 669 44.65 -1.04 -20.34
CA LYS A 669 44.26 -0.65 -18.97
C LYS A 669 44.86 0.72 -18.59
N GLY A 670 44.06 1.56 -17.92
CA GLY A 670 44.44 2.91 -17.49
C GLY A 670 44.32 3.99 -18.57
N SER A 671 43.91 3.64 -19.78
CA SER A 671 43.61 4.61 -20.83
C SER A 671 42.32 5.37 -20.54
N ARG A 672 42.21 6.58 -21.10
CA ARG A 672 40.99 7.40 -21.02
C ARG A 672 40.16 7.21 -22.28
N ILE A 673 38.95 6.67 -22.14
CA ILE A 673 37.96 6.60 -23.21
C ILE A 673 36.91 7.68 -22.96
N ARG A 674 36.68 8.53 -23.96
CA ARG A 674 35.75 9.65 -23.87
C ARG A 674 34.70 9.59 -24.96
N LEU A 675 33.43 9.72 -24.58
CA LEU A 675 32.33 9.97 -25.49
C LEU A 675 32.06 11.48 -25.52
N GLN A 676 32.17 12.10 -26.70
CA GLN A 676 32.12 13.56 -26.84
C GLN A 676 31.22 13.97 -28.01
N LYS A 677 30.38 14.98 -27.76
CA LYS A 677 29.60 15.67 -28.79
C LYS A 677 30.45 16.76 -29.43
N ASP A 678 30.86 16.56 -30.67
CA ASP A 678 31.54 17.58 -31.48
C ASP A 678 30.57 18.32 -32.41
N ALA A 679 31.08 19.27 -33.20
CA ALA A 679 30.26 20.08 -34.09
C ALA A 679 29.51 19.25 -35.15
N ALA A 680 30.06 18.11 -35.56
CA ALA A 680 29.43 17.20 -36.53
C ALA A 680 28.32 16.34 -35.90
N ASN A 681 28.30 16.19 -34.57
CA ASN A 681 27.28 15.44 -33.86
C ASN A 681 26.10 16.38 -33.59
N THR A 682 25.04 16.32 -34.40
CA THR A 682 23.96 17.31 -34.40
C THR A 682 22.85 17.03 -33.38
N SER A 683 22.78 15.83 -32.81
CA SER A 683 21.73 15.43 -31.85
C SER A 683 22.03 15.90 -30.41
N THR A 684 21.09 15.70 -29.50
CA THR A 684 21.34 15.68 -28.05
C THR A 684 21.49 14.23 -27.58
N TYR A 685 22.30 14.02 -26.55
CA TYR A 685 22.61 12.67 -26.07
C TYR A 685 22.42 12.61 -24.56
N ALA A 686 21.86 11.51 -24.07
CA ALA A 686 22.05 11.06 -22.70
C ALA A 686 22.88 9.78 -22.73
N ILE A 687 23.92 9.72 -21.93
CA ILE A 687 24.76 8.53 -21.74
C ILE A 687 24.46 7.97 -20.35
N ASP A 688 24.05 6.71 -20.33
CA ASP A 688 23.79 5.97 -19.09
C ASP A 688 25.07 5.30 -18.62
N PHE A 689 25.63 4.39 -19.41
CA PHE A 689 26.91 3.74 -19.12
C PHE A 689 27.67 3.32 -20.37
N ILE A 690 28.89 2.83 -20.17
CA ILE A 690 29.62 2.03 -21.16
C ILE A 690 30.00 0.66 -20.63
N ASP A 691 30.04 -0.35 -21.52
CA ASP A 691 30.71 -1.62 -21.26
C ASP A 691 32.00 -1.71 -22.07
N LEU A 692 33.04 -2.26 -21.46
CA LEU A 692 34.33 -2.50 -22.09
C LEU A 692 34.77 -3.95 -21.86
N GLU A 693 35.17 -4.65 -22.92
CA GLU A 693 35.80 -5.97 -22.82
C GLU A 693 36.92 -6.17 -23.84
N GLN A 694 37.72 -7.22 -23.64
CA GLN A 694 38.68 -7.70 -24.63
C GLN A 694 38.11 -8.92 -25.35
N ALA A 695 37.56 -8.70 -26.54
CA ALA A 695 36.98 -9.77 -27.37
C ALA A 695 38.05 -10.39 -28.28
N THR A 696 38.01 -11.72 -28.44
CA THR A 696 38.88 -12.48 -29.36
C THR A 696 38.06 -13.44 -30.19
N ALA A 697 38.33 -13.48 -31.50
CA ALA A 697 37.63 -14.39 -32.40
C ALA A 697 38.08 -15.84 -32.16
N VAL A 698 37.11 -16.75 -32.09
CA VAL A 698 37.34 -18.19 -31.95
C VAL A 698 37.43 -18.82 -33.34
N GLY A 699 38.47 -19.61 -33.60
CA GLY A 699 38.64 -20.31 -34.88
C GLY A 699 37.77 -21.58 -35.01
N ASN A 700 37.75 -22.17 -36.21
CA ASN A 700 37.06 -23.45 -36.44
C ASN A 700 37.64 -24.54 -35.52
N PRO A 701 36.82 -25.16 -34.63
CA PRO A 701 37.32 -26.13 -33.66
C PRO A 701 37.99 -27.34 -34.30
N ASP A 702 37.51 -27.78 -35.47
CA ASP A 702 38.08 -28.88 -36.25
C ASP A 702 37.60 -28.77 -37.71
N PRO A 703 38.44 -28.25 -38.64
CA PRO A 703 38.08 -28.12 -40.05
C PRO A 703 37.64 -29.41 -40.75
N ALA A 704 38.00 -30.60 -40.22
CA ALA A 704 37.58 -31.87 -40.77
C ALA A 704 36.18 -32.32 -40.29
N LYS A 705 35.64 -31.68 -39.24
CA LYS A 705 34.39 -32.08 -38.57
C LYS A 705 33.27 -31.04 -38.66
N TYR A 706 33.57 -29.85 -39.16
CA TYR A 706 32.60 -28.75 -39.26
C TYR A 706 32.46 -28.28 -40.71
N ALA A 707 31.22 -28.29 -41.22
CA ALA A 707 30.91 -27.59 -42.46
C ALA A 707 31.06 -26.07 -42.26
N VAL A 708 31.49 -25.37 -43.29
CA VAL A 708 31.58 -23.91 -43.31
C VAL A 708 30.66 -23.39 -44.43
N PRO A 709 29.78 -22.41 -44.15
CA PRO A 709 28.97 -21.76 -45.19
C PRO A 709 29.84 -21.17 -46.31
N ALA A 710 29.37 -21.23 -47.55
CA ALA A 710 30.08 -20.67 -48.71
C ALA A 710 30.07 -19.12 -48.72
N GLY A 711 29.23 -18.52 -47.90
CA GLY A 711 29.03 -17.08 -47.79
C GLY A 711 28.22 -16.72 -46.55
N PHE A 712 27.67 -15.51 -46.56
CA PHE A 712 26.98 -14.91 -45.41
C PHE A 712 25.45 -14.81 -45.61
N THR A 713 24.89 -15.47 -46.62
CA THR A 713 23.44 -15.45 -46.86
C THR A 713 22.72 -16.53 -46.05
N HIS A 714 21.40 -16.37 -45.88
CA HIS A 714 20.54 -17.41 -45.31
C HIS A 714 20.78 -18.78 -45.97
N GLN A 715 20.77 -18.83 -47.30
CA GLN A 715 20.91 -20.10 -48.02
C GLN A 715 22.28 -20.74 -47.80
N ASP A 716 23.35 -19.95 -47.69
CA ASP A 716 24.69 -20.48 -47.42
C ASP A 716 24.77 -21.20 -46.08
N VAL A 717 24.13 -20.63 -45.06
CA VAL A 717 24.08 -21.22 -43.71
C VAL A 717 23.19 -22.45 -43.69
N GLN A 718 22.00 -22.39 -44.28
CA GLN A 718 21.11 -23.57 -44.37
C GLN A 718 21.77 -24.71 -45.16
N ASN A 719 22.49 -24.41 -46.25
CA ASN A 719 23.24 -25.41 -47.00
C ASN A 719 24.34 -26.07 -46.15
N ALA A 720 25.02 -25.30 -45.28
CA ALA A 720 26.01 -25.86 -44.36
C ALA A 720 25.37 -26.76 -43.30
N LEU A 721 24.21 -26.37 -42.75
CA LEU A 721 23.42 -27.19 -41.82
C LEU A 721 22.98 -28.50 -42.49
N ASP A 722 22.48 -28.41 -43.71
CA ASP A 722 22.04 -29.57 -44.50
C ASP A 722 23.21 -30.51 -44.82
N LYS A 723 24.38 -29.96 -45.19
CA LYS A 723 25.60 -30.74 -45.40
C LYS A 723 26.03 -31.44 -44.12
N ALA A 724 26.06 -30.72 -43.00
CA ALA A 724 26.40 -31.29 -41.70
C ALA A 724 25.41 -32.40 -41.33
N ARG A 725 24.11 -32.23 -41.55
CA ARG A 725 23.08 -33.26 -41.34
C ARG A 725 23.35 -34.54 -42.15
N MET A 726 23.58 -34.39 -43.46
CA MET A 726 23.67 -35.51 -44.41
C MET A 726 24.99 -36.29 -44.34
N ASP A 727 26.10 -35.63 -43.97
CA ASP A 727 27.42 -36.24 -43.89
C ASP A 727 27.70 -36.76 -42.47
N SER A 728 27.81 -38.07 -42.31
CA SER A 728 28.07 -38.71 -41.01
C SER A 728 29.48 -38.42 -40.46
N SER A 729 30.41 -37.98 -41.30
CA SER A 729 31.76 -37.58 -40.86
C SER A 729 31.77 -36.22 -40.14
N LEU A 730 30.75 -35.39 -40.38
CA LEU A 730 30.59 -34.06 -39.81
C LEU A 730 29.79 -34.09 -38.51
N THR A 731 30.27 -33.31 -37.54
CA THR A 731 29.64 -33.11 -36.22
C THR A 731 28.90 -31.78 -36.11
N GLY A 732 29.15 -30.85 -37.02
CA GLY A 732 28.69 -29.48 -36.85
C GLY A 732 28.82 -28.56 -38.05
N VAL A 733 28.44 -27.30 -37.83
CA VAL A 733 28.69 -26.15 -38.69
C VAL A 733 29.51 -25.13 -37.91
N TYR A 734 30.60 -24.67 -38.50
CA TYR A 734 31.35 -23.53 -38.00
C TYR A 734 30.97 -22.30 -38.81
N LEU A 735 30.61 -21.21 -38.12
CA LEU A 735 30.24 -19.93 -38.68
C LEU A 735 31.40 -18.95 -38.46
N PRO A 736 32.17 -18.62 -39.50
CA PRO A 736 33.24 -17.63 -39.40
C PRO A 736 32.78 -16.25 -38.89
N ALA A 737 33.75 -15.37 -38.62
CA ALA A 737 33.46 -13.97 -38.37
C ALA A 737 32.83 -13.33 -39.62
N GLY A 738 31.71 -12.61 -39.43
CA GLY A 738 31.01 -11.87 -40.46
C GLY A 738 29.59 -11.50 -40.07
N ASP A 739 29.00 -10.65 -40.90
CA ASP A 739 27.60 -10.24 -40.82
C ASP A 739 26.75 -11.11 -41.75
N TYR A 740 25.90 -11.95 -41.18
CA TYR A 740 25.04 -12.90 -41.86
C TYR A 740 23.65 -12.34 -42.04
N GLN A 741 23.20 -12.23 -43.29
CA GLN A 741 21.87 -11.74 -43.62
C GLN A 741 20.88 -12.91 -43.69
N THR A 742 19.87 -12.91 -42.81
CA THR A 742 18.86 -13.98 -42.73
C THR A 742 17.44 -13.42 -42.79
N GLY A 743 16.59 -13.97 -43.65
CA GLY A 743 15.19 -13.51 -43.82
C GLY A 743 14.13 -14.43 -43.20
N SER A 744 14.55 -15.53 -42.54
CA SER A 744 13.66 -16.50 -41.92
C SER A 744 14.41 -17.35 -40.87
N LYS A 745 13.70 -18.27 -40.20
CA LYS A 745 14.27 -19.23 -39.26
C LYS A 745 14.97 -20.40 -39.97
N PHE A 746 16.20 -20.69 -39.57
CA PHE A 746 16.93 -21.90 -39.96
C PHE A 746 16.27 -23.16 -39.38
N GLN A 747 16.33 -24.26 -40.12
CA GLN A 747 15.79 -25.55 -39.69
C GLN A 747 16.92 -26.50 -39.28
N VAL A 748 16.84 -27.03 -38.05
CA VAL A 748 17.79 -27.99 -37.49
C VAL A 748 17.08 -29.30 -37.19
N TYR A 749 17.44 -30.36 -37.91
CA TYR A 749 16.76 -31.66 -37.85
C TYR A 749 17.66 -32.78 -38.37
N GLY A 750 17.18 -34.02 -38.28
CA GLY A 750 17.78 -35.27 -38.75
C GLY A 750 18.84 -35.87 -37.82
N LYS A 751 19.60 -35.04 -37.10
CA LYS A 751 20.54 -35.46 -36.06
C LYS A 751 20.92 -34.29 -35.16
N ALA A 752 21.54 -34.57 -34.01
CA ALA A 752 22.23 -33.57 -33.20
C ALA A 752 23.38 -32.90 -33.99
N ILE A 753 23.44 -31.57 -34.00
CA ILE A 753 24.46 -30.79 -34.69
C ILE A 753 25.04 -29.72 -33.75
N LYS A 754 26.36 -29.51 -33.82
CA LYS A 754 27.03 -28.37 -33.15
C LYS A 754 27.13 -27.18 -34.09
N ILE A 755 26.53 -26.06 -33.74
CA ILE A 755 26.54 -24.80 -34.50
C ILE A 755 27.38 -23.81 -33.72
N VAL A 756 28.60 -23.55 -34.21
CA VAL A 756 29.64 -22.82 -33.47
C VAL A 756 30.06 -21.58 -34.26
N GLY A 757 29.87 -20.40 -33.71
CA GLY A 757 30.37 -19.15 -34.27
C GLY A 757 31.75 -18.75 -33.74
N ALA A 758 32.30 -17.69 -34.32
CA ALA A 758 33.58 -17.11 -33.93
C ALA A 758 33.52 -16.23 -32.67
N GLY A 759 32.37 -16.18 -31.99
CA GLY A 759 32.08 -15.35 -30.82
C GLY A 759 31.02 -14.28 -31.13
N PRO A 760 30.24 -13.81 -30.14
CA PRO A 760 29.13 -12.86 -30.35
C PRO A 760 29.51 -11.53 -31.02
N TRP A 761 30.74 -11.05 -30.81
CA TRP A 761 31.22 -9.84 -31.50
C TRP A 761 31.54 -10.06 -32.98
N PHE A 762 31.75 -11.31 -33.39
CA PHE A 762 32.35 -11.65 -34.67
C PHE A 762 31.37 -12.31 -35.62
N THR A 763 30.57 -13.28 -35.16
CA THR A 763 29.53 -13.94 -35.96
C THR A 763 28.19 -13.30 -35.62
N ARG A 764 27.63 -12.49 -36.52
CA ARG A 764 26.44 -11.68 -36.25
C ARG A 764 25.36 -11.93 -37.28
N PHE A 765 24.18 -12.33 -36.86
CA PHE A 765 23.00 -12.47 -37.71
C PHE A 765 22.16 -11.18 -37.68
N ARG A 766 21.69 -10.77 -38.86
CA ARG A 766 20.86 -9.58 -39.07
C ARG A 766 19.76 -9.85 -40.11
N PRO A 767 18.57 -9.25 -39.97
CA PRO A 767 17.56 -9.23 -41.02
C PRO A 767 18.03 -8.51 -42.30
N PRO A 768 17.38 -8.71 -43.45
CA PRO A 768 17.61 -7.92 -44.65
C PRO A 768 17.33 -6.44 -44.45
N SER A 769 18.16 -5.58 -45.05
CA SER A 769 17.90 -4.14 -45.10
C SER A 769 16.56 -3.85 -45.78
N GLY A 770 15.77 -2.94 -45.20
CA GLY A 770 14.46 -2.54 -45.74
C GLY A 770 13.28 -3.40 -45.28
N GLN A 771 13.52 -4.38 -44.41
CA GLN A 771 12.45 -5.08 -43.68
C GLN A 771 12.36 -4.58 -42.24
N GLU A 772 11.23 -4.84 -41.61
CA GLU A 772 10.94 -4.54 -40.21
C GLU A 772 10.21 -5.73 -39.58
N ASN A 773 10.40 -5.97 -38.29
CA ASN A 773 9.73 -7.05 -37.54
C ASN A 773 9.87 -8.45 -38.19
N THR A 774 11.08 -8.79 -38.65
CA THR A 774 11.36 -10.02 -39.40
C THR A 774 11.61 -11.20 -38.47
N ASP A 775 10.83 -12.28 -38.62
CA ASP A 775 10.97 -13.52 -37.82
C ASP A 775 12.18 -14.35 -38.27
N ILE A 776 13.31 -14.14 -37.58
CA ILE A 776 14.59 -14.81 -37.84
C ILE A 776 15.04 -15.61 -36.62
N GLY A 777 15.87 -16.63 -36.82
CA GLY A 777 16.36 -17.47 -35.72
C GLY A 777 16.51 -18.93 -36.11
N PHE A 778 16.17 -19.82 -35.19
CA PHE A 778 16.23 -21.27 -35.35
C PHE A 778 14.92 -21.95 -34.93
N ARG A 779 14.61 -23.05 -35.62
CA ARG A 779 13.71 -24.11 -35.16
C ARG A 779 14.46 -25.43 -35.17
N ALA A 780 14.18 -26.25 -34.16
CA ALA A 780 14.69 -27.60 -34.04
C ALA A 780 13.53 -28.57 -33.82
N ASP A 781 13.64 -29.78 -34.38
CA ASP A 781 12.74 -30.88 -34.05
C ASP A 781 13.41 -31.90 -33.12
N ALA A 782 12.63 -32.88 -32.63
CA ALA A 782 13.11 -33.88 -31.69
C ALA A 782 14.28 -34.74 -32.20
N THR A 783 14.48 -34.84 -33.52
CA THR A 783 15.63 -35.57 -34.09
C THR A 783 16.94 -34.81 -33.94
N ALA A 784 16.86 -33.51 -33.62
CA ALA A 784 18.00 -32.65 -33.29
C ALA A 784 18.27 -32.53 -31.78
N ASN A 785 17.60 -33.30 -30.92
CA ASN A 785 17.92 -33.38 -29.49
C ASN A 785 19.41 -33.62 -29.27
N GLY A 786 20.03 -32.92 -28.32
CA GLY A 786 21.49 -32.95 -28.12
C GLY A 786 22.28 -31.90 -28.91
N SER A 787 21.63 -31.06 -29.72
CA SER A 787 22.31 -30.01 -30.50
C SER A 787 22.93 -28.92 -29.62
N THR A 788 23.89 -28.19 -30.18
CA THR A 788 24.54 -27.04 -29.50
C THR A 788 24.49 -25.81 -30.39
N PHE A 789 24.13 -24.67 -29.82
CA PHE A 789 24.15 -23.35 -30.44
C PHE A 789 25.10 -22.45 -29.64
N GLN A 790 26.23 -22.05 -30.22
CA GLN A 790 27.26 -21.36 -29.45
C GLN A 790 27.98 -20.23 -30.19
N GLY A 791 28.23 -19.12 -29.50
CA GLY A 791 29.25 -18.16 -29.89
C GLY A 791 28.87 -17.27 -31.07
N PHE A 792 27.65 -16.74 -31.11
CA PHE A 792 27.20 -15.81 -32.14
C PHE A 792 26.14 -14.85 -31.60
N ALA A 793 25.83 -13.80 -32.36
CA ALA A 793 24.83 -12.81 -32.01
C ALA A 793 23.67 -12.75 -33.01
N TYR A 794 22.50 -12.30 -32.54
CA TYR A 794 21.32 -11.96 -33.33
C TYR A 794 20.90 -10.53 -33.03
N PHE A 795 21.02 -9.65 -34.01
CA PHE A 795 20.50 -8.28 -33.94
C PHE A 795 19.27 -8.19 -34.84
N GLY A 796 18.09 -8.16 -34.22
CA GLY A 796 16.82 -8.06 -34.93
C GLY A 796 16.50 -6.68 -35.46
N ASN A 797 15.30 -6.54 -36.00
CA ASN A 797 14.75 -5.29 -36.54
C ASN A 797 13.32 -5.05 -36.04
N TYR A 798 12.98 -5.61 -34.87
CA TYR A 798 11.69 -5.31 -34.25
C TYR A 798 11.69 -3.87 -33.72
N THR A 799 10.54 -3.19 -33.83
CA THR A 799 10.33 -1.84 -33.28
C THR A 799 9.26 -1.82 -32.19
N ALA A 800 8.47 -2.88 -32.09
CA ALA A 800 7.46 -3.07 -31.06
C ALA A 800 7.22 -4.56 -30.81
N ARG A 801 6.48 -4.87 -29.74
CA ARG A 801 6.09 -6.23 -29.39
C ARG A 801 5.12 -6.81 -30.41
N ILE A 802 5.37 -8.05 -30.83
CA ILE A 802 4.42 -8.88 -31.59
C ILE A 802 4.30 -10.23 -30.90
N ASP A 803 3.10 -10.57 -30.44
CA ASP A 803 2.83 -11.87 -29.82
C ASP A 803 2.71 -12.96 -30.91
N GLY A 804 3.42 -14.08 -30.75
CA GLY A 804 3.58 -15.11 -31.78
C GLY A 804 5.03 -15.21 -32.30
N PRO A 805 5.42 -14.52 -33.40
CA PRO A 805 6.78 -14.55 -33.95
C PRO A 805 7.83 -13.83 -33.09
N GLY A 806 9.10 -13.80 -33.55
CA GLY A 806 10.16 -12.92 -33.02
C GLY A 806 11.02 -13.51 -31.92
N LYS A 807 10.98 -14.83 -31.73
CA LYS A 807 11.86 -15.54 -30.78
C LYS A 807 13.07 -16.04 -31.54
N VAL A 808 14.30 -15.82 -31.08
CA VAL A 808 15.48 -16.40 -31.77
C VAL A 808 15.41 -17.92 -31.74
N PHE A 809 15.12 -18.51 -30.57
CA PHE A 809 14.90 -19.93 -30.38
C PHE A 809 13.43 -20.18 -30.02
N ASP A 810 12.69 -20.71 -30.99
CA ASP A 810 11.27 -21.07 -30.88
C ASP A 810 11.17 -22.60 -30.89
N PHE A 811 11.29 -23.21 -29.72
CA PHE A 811 11.52 -24.63 -29.57
C PHE A 811 10.34 -25.32 -28.88
N SER A 812 9.97 -26.50 -29.38
CA SER A 812 8.88 -27.29 -28.84
C SER A 812 9.16 -28.77 -28.93
N ASN A 813 8.91 -29.52 -27.86
CA ASN A 813 9.09 -30.98 -27.79
C ASN A 813 10.53 -31.42 -28.15
N VAL A 814 11.52 -30.68 -27.65
CA VAL A 814 12.94 -30.98 -27.82
C VAL A 814 13.62 -31.11 -26.47
N ALA A 815 14.75 -31.80 -26.44
CA ALA A 815 15.48 -32.04 -25.21
C ALA A 815 16.99 -32.04 -25.39
N ASN A 816 17.72 -31.89 -24.28
CA ASN A 816 19.18 -32.01 -24.22
C ASN A 816 19.95 -31.01 -25.09
N ILE A 817 19.35 -29.87 -25.47
CA ILE A 817 20.02 -28.87 -26.30
C ILE A 817 20.77 -27.86 -25.41
N THR A 818 21.97 -27.46 -25.86
CA THR A 818 22.76 -26.41 -25.23
C THR A 818 22.74 -25.13 -26.07
N ILE A 819 22.44 -23.99 -25.43
CA ILE A 819 22.58 -22.64 -25.98
C ILE A 819 23.61 -21.91 -25.11
N ASP A 820 24.76 -21.52 -25.67
CA ASP A 820 25.90 -21.02 -24.91
C ASP A 820 26.52 -19.77 -25.55
N ASN A 821 26.78 -18.73 -24.77
CA ASN A 821 27.48 -17.53 -25.24
C ASN A 821 26.82 -16.91 -26.49
N ILE A 822 25.52 -16.63 -26.38
CA ILE A 822 24.72 -15.95 -27.39
C ILE A 822 24.46 -14.51 -26.97
N TRP A 823 24.43 -13.58 -27.93
CA TRP A 823 23.98 -12.21 -27.72
C TRP A 823 22.76 -11.90 -28.58
N VAL A 824 21.62 -11.54 -27.98
CA VAL A 824 20.40 -11.18 -28.70
C VAL A 824 19.99 -9.75 -28.40
N GLU A 825 19.65 -8.98 -29.45
CA GLU A 825 19.02 -7.65 -29.34
C GLU A 825 17.89 -7.46 -30.35
N HIS A 826 16.95 -6.57 -30.03
CA HIS A 826 15.88 -6.10 -30.94
C HIS A 826 15.03 -7.23 -31.53
N GLN A 827 14.75 -8.23 -30.70
CA GLN A 827 13.85 -9.35 -30.95
C GLN A 827 12.70 -9.31 -29.95
N VAL A 828 11.67 -10.13 -30.16
CA VAL A 828 10.60 -10.27 -29.15
C VAL A 828 11.14 -11.03 -27.93
N CYS A 829 11.82 -12.17 -28.14
CA CYS A 829 12.53 -12.90 -27.08
C CYS A 829 13.82 -13.55 -27.60
N MET A 830 14.74 -13.93 -26.72
CA MET A 830 15.78 -14.90 -27.09
C MET A 830 15.19 -16.31 -27.21
N TYR A 831 14.47 -16.78 -26.19
CA TYR A 831 14.04 -18.16 -26.10
C TYR A 831 12.60 -18.29 -25.61
N TRP A 832 11.81 -19.12 -26.28
CA TRP A 832 10.52 -19.58 -25.79
C TRP A 832 10.44 -21.09 -25.98
N GLY A 833 10.41 -21.82 -24.87
CA GLY A 833 10.40 -23.28 -24.84
C GLY A 833 9.04 -23.82 -24.42
N THR A 834 8.43 -24.65 -25.25
CA THR A 834 7.16 -25.34 -24.97
C THR A 834 7.43 -26.83 -24.85
N ASN A 835 7.28 -27.42 -23.65
CA ASN A 835 7.64 -28.81 -23.40
C ASN A 835 9.09 -29.12 -23.84
N THR A 836 10.05 -28.36 -23.31
CA THR A 836 11.48 -28.54 -23.59
C THR A 836 12.19 -29.02 -22.34
N ASP A 837 12.97 -30.09 -22.46
CA ASP A 837 13.51 -30.83 -21.31
C ASP A 837 15.04 -30.93 -21.31
N ASP A 838 15.64 -30.91 -20.12
CA ASP A 838 17.09 -31.05 -19.94
C ASP A 838 17.90 -30.04 -20.79
N MET A 839 17.34 -28.85 -21.04
CA MET A 839 17.99 -27.80 -21.81
C MET A 839 19.06 -27.11 -20.96
N THR A 840 20.16 -26.69 -21.58
CA THR A 840 21.18 -25.86 -20.92
C THR A 840 21.32 -24.53 -21.63
N LEU A 841 20.92 -23.42 -21.00
CA LEU A 841 21.09 -22.06 -21.52
C LEU A 841 22.11 -21.33 -20.65
N LYS A 842 23.22 -20.85 -21.22
CA LYS A 842 24.28 -20.22 -20.41
C LYS A 842 25.13 -19.13 -21.08
N ASN A 843 25.83 -18.36 -20.25
CA ASN A 843 26.86 -17.38 -20.62
C ASN A 843 26.41 -16.31 -21.64
N SER A 844 25.10 -16.00 -21.67
CA SER A 844 24.49 -15.24 -22.76
C SER A 844 24.11 -13.81 -22.32
N ARG A 845 23.88 -12.94 -23.31
CA ARG A 845 23.45 -11.54 -23.18
C ARG A 845 22.13 -11.37 -23.90
N ILE A 846 21.08 -10.90 -23.23
CA ILE A 846 19.77 -10.64 -23.87
C ILE A 846 19.41 -9.19 -23.61
N ARG A 847 19.39 -8.35 -24.63
CA ARG A 847 19.22 -6.90 -24.45
C ARG A 847 18.14 -6.32 -25.32
N ASN A 848 17.43 -5.31 -24.83
CA ASN A 848 16.47 -4.51 -25.60
C ASN A 848 15.49 -5.38 -26.42
N THR A 849 14.88 -6.36 -25.74
CA THR A 849 13.82 -7.21 -26.31
C THR A 849 12.46 -6.59 -26.06
N PHE A 850 11.48 -6.90 -26.90
CA PHE A 850 10.13 -6.33 -26.82
C PHE A 850 9.15 -7.13 -25.95
N ALA A 851 9.54 -8.34 -25.53
CA ALA A 851 8.86 -9.13 -24.51
C ALA A 851 9.92 -9.79 -23.60
N ASP A 852 9.65 -11.01 -23.16
CA ASP A 852 10.49 -11.79 -22.26
C ASP A 852 11.93 -11.92 -22.78
N GLY A 853 12.89 -12.06 -21.87
CA GLY A 853 14.24 -12.49 -22.27
C GLY A 853 14.22 -13.97 -22.67
N LEU A 854 13.79 -14.82 -21.74
CA LEU A 854 13.50 -16.23 -21.97
C LEU A 854 12.31 -16.72 -21.14
N ASN A 855 11.56 -17.68 -21.68
CA ASN A 855 10.43 -18.30 -21.00
C ASN A 855 10.39 -19.82 -21.26
N PHE A 856 10.10 -20.59 -20.22
CA PHE A 856 9.89 -22.04 -20.28
C PHE A 856 8.45 -22.36 -19.87
N THR A 857 7.72 -23.07 -20.71
CA THR A 857 6.29 -23.32 -20.53
C THR A 857 5.92 -24.78 -20.76
N ASN A 858 4.67 -25.15 -20.42
CA ASN A 858 4.02 -26.36 -20.93
C ASN A 858 4.78 -27.66 -20.64
N GLY A 859 5.07 -27.93 -19.37
CA GLY A 859 5.73 -29.18 -18.97
C GLY A 859 7.24 -29.21 -19.22
N SER A 860 7.89 -28.06 -19.43
CA SER A 860 9.35 -28.00 -19.54
C SER A 860 10.04 -28.38 -18.22
N THR A 861 10.85 -29.44 -18.21
CA THR A 861 11.46 -30.00 -16.99
C THR A 861 12.99 -30.13 -17.06
N GLY A 862 13.64 -30.17 -15.89
CA GLY A 862 15.08 -30.47 -15.81
C GLY A 862 16.00 -29.42 -16.45
N ASN A 863 15.50 -28.23 -16.80
CA ASN A 863 16.26 -27.23 -17.53
C ASN A 863 17.24 -26.48 -16.61
N HIS A 864 18.40 -26.10 -17.16
CA HIS A 864 19.43 -25.34 -16.46
C HIS A 864 19.72 -24.02 -17.18
N VAL A 865 19.31 -22.91 -16.55
CA VAL A 865 19.59 -21.54 -17.01
C VAL A 865 20.66 -20.95 -16.11
N ASN A 866 21.84 -20.63 -16.66
CA ASN A 866 23.01 -20.30 -15.86
C ASN A 866 23.85 -19.15 -16.42
N ASN A 867 24.24 -18.17 -15.59
CA ASN A 867 25.19 -17.13 -15.98
C ASN A 867 24.73 -16.32 -17.19
N ILE A 868 23.50 -15.79 -17.14
CA ILE A 868 22.91 -14.96 -18.20
C ILE A 868 22.60 -13.58 -17.63
N GLU A 869 22.97 -12.54 -18.37
CA GLU A 869 22.54 -11.18 -18.10
C GLU A 869 21.47 -10.75 -19.11
N THR A 870 20.36 -10.21 -18.60
CA THR A 870 19.41 -9.43 -19.38
C THR A 870 19.50 -7.93 -19.09
N ARG A 871 19.22 -7.12 -20.11
CA ARG A 871 19.11 -5.67 -20.02
C ARG A 871 17.95 -5.14 -20.84
N GLY A 872 17.07 -4.32 -20.26
CA GLY A 872 16.04 -3.66 -21.07
C GLY A 872 15.02 -4.60 -21.72
N THR A 873 14.60 -5.68 -21.04
CA THR A 873 13.55 -6.57 -21.58
C THR A 873 12.16 -5.95 -21.47
N GLY A 874 11.31 -6.27 -22.45
CA GLY A 874 9.95 -5.74 -22.60
C GLY A 874 8.84 -6.57 -22.01
N ASP A 875 9.20 -7.63 -21.30
CA ASP A 875 8.39 -8.35 -20.35
C ASP A 875 9.34 -9.08 -19.39
N ASP A 876 8.87 -10.14 -18.73
CA ASP A 876 9.63 -10.90 -17.76
C ASP A 876 11.03 -11.31 -18.29
N SER A 877 12.10 -10.82 -17.67
CA SER A 877 13.47 -11.09 -18.14
C SER A 877 13.79 -12.59 -18.13
N PHE A 878 13.41 -13.27 -17.05
CA PHE A 878 13.46 -14.71 -16.91
C PHE A 878 12.11 -15.21 -16.42
N ALA A 879 11.48 -16.12 -17.16
CA ALA A 879 10.17 -16.64 -16.82
C ALA A 879 10.11 -18.17 -16.82
N LEU A 880 9.29 -18.70 -15.90
CA LEU A 880 8.86 -20.08 -15.85
C LEU A 880 7.33 -20.08 -15.69
N PHE A 881 6.60 -20.60 -16.68
CA PHE A 881 5.14 -20.59 -16.68
C PHE A 881 4.52 -21.97 -16.87
N SER A 882 3.92 -22.51 -15.80
CA SER A 882 3.37 -23.87 -15.75
C SER A 882 2.00 -23.99 -16.42
N ALA A 883 1.85 -23.35 -17.59
CA ALA A 883 0.71 -23.47 -18.48
C ALA A 883 0.56 -24.91 -19.00
N THR A 884 -0.63 -25.29 -19.41
CA THR A 884 -0.98 -26.63 -19.90
C THR A 884 -1.76 -26.64 -21.20
N ASP A 885 -1.89 -25.48 -21.85
CA ASP A 885 -2.59 -25.28 -23.12
C ASP A 885 -1.98 -26.02 -24.31
N ASN A 886 -0.65 -26.14 -24.37
CA ASN A 886 0.06 -26.84 -25.45
C ASN A 886 0.61 -28.22 -25.06
N ASN A 887 0.73 -28.50 -23.75
CA ASN A 887 1.12 -29.80 -23.22
C ASN A 887 0.67 -29.89 -21.73
N PRO A 888 0.00 -30.98 -21.31
CA PRO A 888 -0.54 -31.11 -19.95
C PRO A 888 0.50 -31.48 -18.87
N GLY A 889 1.76 -31.68 -19.24
CA GLY A 889 2.85 -32.08 -18.35
C GLY A 889 3.09 -31.10 -17.20
N GLU A 890 3.66 -31.62 -16.11
CA GLU A 890 4.02 -30.82 -14.95
C GLU A 890 5.35 -30.09 -15.16
N GLN A 891 5.52 -28.91 -14.57
CA GLN A 891 6.74 -28.12 -14.69
C GLN A 891 7.56 -28.16 -13.39
N HIS A 892 8.67 -28.91 -13.42
CA HIS A 892 9.50 -29.17 -12.25
C HIS A 892 10.98 -29.42 -12.57
N GLY A 893 11.83 -29.41 -11.55
CA GLY A 893 13.25 -29.74 -11.66
C GLY A 893 14.11 -28.70 -12.39
N ASN A 894 13.56 -27.50 -12.65
CA ASN A 894 14.29 -26.45 -13.36
C ASN A 894 15.20 -25.66 -12.41
N VAL A 895 16.41 -25.31 -12.85
CA VAL A 895 17.38 -24.53 -12.09
C VAL A 895 17.75 -23.27 -12.86
N PHE A 896 17.48 -22.12 -12.26
CA PHE A 896 17.84 -20.79 -12.75
C PHE A 896 18.85 -20.20 -11.78
N GLU A 897 20.10 -20.03 -12.21
CA GLU A 897 21.15 -19.57 -11.31
C GLU A 897 22.18 -18.62 -11.92
N ASN A 898 22.78 -17.78 -11.07
CA ASN A 898 23.78 -16.79 -11.47
C ASN A 898 23.22 -15.84 -12.54
N LEU A 899 22.06 -15.23 -12.30
CA LEU A 899 21.34 -14.44 -13.30
C LEU A 899 21.31 -12.96 -12.92
N SER A 900 21.55 -12.08 -13.89
CA SER A 900 21.38 -10.64 -13.72
C SER A 900 20.24 -10.16 -14.61
N SER A 901 19.28 -9.42 -14.05
CA SER A 901 18.24 -8.72 -14.82
C SER A 901 18.29 -7.24 -14.48
N LEU A 902 18.60 -6.43 -15.48
CA LEU A 902 18.79 -5.00 -15.32
C LEU A 902 17.80 -4.25 -16.21
N LEU A 903 17.22 -3.18 -15.69
CA LEU A 903 16.49 -2.20 -16.53
C LEU A 903 15.28 -2.77 -17.26
N THR A 904 14.66 -3.83 -16.73
CA THR A 904 13.42 -4.39 -17.27
C THR A 904 12.35 -3.31 -17.31
N TRP A 905 11.95 -2.92 -18.52
CA TRP A 905 11.08 -1.75 -18.69
C TRP A 905 9.59 -2.11 -18.59
N ARG A 906 9.24 -3.40 -18.68
CA ARG A 906 7.91 -3.94 -18.45
C ARG A 906 7.98 -5.31 -17.78
N ALA A 907 7.04 -5.57 -16.87
CA ALA A 907 6.98 -6.79 -16.04
C ALA A 907 8.25 -7.01 -15.19
N ALA A 908 8.54 -8.25 -14.77
CA ALA A 908 9.51 -8.54 -13.72
C ALA A 908 10.91 -8.91 -14.20
N GLY A 909 11.90 -8.81 -13.31
CA GLY A 909 13.22 -9.38 -13.57
C GLY A 909 13.23 -10.91 -13.55
N LEU A 910 12.45 -11.50 -12.65
CA LEU A 910 12.18 -12.93 -12.59
C LEU A 910 10.71 -13.16 -12.31
N ALA A 911 10.05 -14.01 -13.09
CA ALA A 911 8.68 -14.40 -12.84
C ALA A 911 8.50 -15.92 -12.83
N VAL A 912 7.81 -16.40 -11.80
CA VAL A 912 7.55 -17.82 -11.60
C VAL A 912 6.06 -18.01 -11.39
N TYR A 913 5.47 -18.75 -12.33
CA TYR A 913 4.04 -19.02 -12.37
C TYR A 913 3.82 -20.53 -12.22
N GLY A 914 3.56 -20.97 -10.99
CA GLY A 914 3.26 -22.37 -10.67
C GLY A 914 4.45 -23.34 -10.75
N GLY A 915 4.14 -24.63 -10.79
CA GLY A 915 5.14 -25.71 -10.79
C GLY A 915 5.63 -26.09 -9.39
N TYR A 916 6.60 -26.99 -9.31
CA TYR A 916 7.20 -27.44 -8.04
C TYR A 916 8.65 -27.91 -8.25
N ASP A 917 9.42 -28.12 -7.18
CA ASP A 917 10.83 -28.57 -7.28
C ASP A 917 11.70 -27.73 -8.24
N ASN A 918 11.41 -26.42 -8.34
CA ASN A 918 12.18 -25.49 -9.15
C ASN A 918 13.06 -24.63 -8.24
N VAL A 919 14.29 -24.33 -8.68
CA VAL A 919 15.29 -23.61 -7.90
C VAL A 919 15.73 -22.35 -8.63
N PHE A 920 15.64 -21.21 -7.95
CA PHE A 920 16.07 -19.90 -8.43
C PHE A 920 17.12 -19.36 -7.46
N ARG A 921 18.39 -19.27 -7.85
CA ARG A 921 19.44 -18.87 -6.90
C ARG A 921 20.55 -17.98 -7.43
N ASN A 922 21.15 -17.19 -6.55
CA ASN A 922 22.21 -16.24 -6.90
C ASN A 922 21.79 -15.25 -8.00
N ILE A 923 20.68 -14.54 -7.79
CA ILE A 923 20.06 -13.65 -8.79
C ILE A 923 20.19 -12.19 -8.35
N TYR A 924 20.54 -11.31 -9.28
CA TYR A 924 20.57 -9.86 -9.09
C TYR A 924 19.57 -9.20 -10.02
N VAL A 925 18.58 -8.50 -9.47
CA VAL A 925 17.61 -7.71 -10.24
C VAL A 925 17.75 -6.25 -9.86
N ALA A 926 17.92 -5.37 -10.84
CA ALA A 926 17.98 -3.94 -10.60
C ALA A 926 17.18 -3.11 -11.59
N ASP A 927 16.61 -2.02 -11.07
CA ASP A 927 16.01 -0.95 -11.86
C ASP A 927 14.82 -1.38 -12.74
N THR A 928 13.90 -2.20 -12.22
CA THR A 928 12.62 -2.48 -12.91
C THR A 928 11.78 -1.20 -13.01
N LEU A 929 11.17 -0.94 -14.16
CA LEU A 929 10.52 0.35 -14.41
C LEU A 929 9.11 0.43 -13.84
N VAL A 930 8.30 -0.61 -14.06
CA VAL A 930 6.85 -0.55 -13.82
C VAL A 930 6.30 -1.70 -12.99
N TYR A 931 7.12 -2.72 -12.70
CA TYR A 931 6.68 -3.94 -12.03
C TYR A 931 7.69 -4.39 -10.97
N SER A 932 7.41 -5.53 -10.34
CA SER A 932 8.27 -6.13 -9.33
C SER A 932 9.63 -6.59 -9.87
N GLY A 933 10.60 -6.72 -8.97
CA GLY A 933 11.86 -7.40 -9.29
C GLY A 933 11.64 -8.90 -9.46
N VAL A 934 10.91 -9.50 -8.52
CA VAL A 934 10.50 -10.91 -8.57
C VAL A 934 8.99 -11.02 -8.44
N THR A 935 8.37 -11.81 -9.30
CA THR A 935 6.96 -12.23 -9.21
C THR A 935 6.88 -13.71 -8.90
N ILE A 936 6.18 -14.06 -7.81
CA ILE A 936 5.77 -15.43 -7.51
C ILE A 936 4.24 -15.42 -7.54
N SER A 937 3.64 -16.00 -8.58
CA SER A 937 2.22 -15.84 -8.85
C SER A 937 1.54 -17.16 -9.21
N SER A 938 0.32 -17.37 -8.73
CA SER A 938 -0.53 -18.48 -9.15
C SER A 938 -1.70 -18.01 -10.03
N LEU A 939 -1.55 -16.86 -10.70
CA LEU A 939 -2.46 -16.39 -11.74
C LEU A 939 -2.22 -17.16 -13.04
N ASP A 940 -3.29 -17.61 -13.67
CA ASP A 940 -3.28 -18.43 -14.89
C ASP A 940 -3.44 -17.64 -16.19
N PHE A 941 -3.67 -16.33 -16.10
CA PHE A 941 -3.79 -15.41 -17.23
C PHE A 941 -4.85 -15.84 -18.26
N GLY A 942 -5.85 -16.63 -17.84
CA GLY A 942 -6.87 -17.20 -18.73
C GLY A 942 -6.45 -18.47 -19.48
N TYR A 943 -5.25 -18.99 -19.22
CA TYR A 943 -4.77 -20.26 -19.78
C TYR A 943 -4.94 -21.41 -18.76
N PRO A 944 -5.19 -22.66 -19.21
CA PRO A 944 -4.99 -23.83 -18.36
C PRO A 944 -3.57 -23.83 -17.76
N MET A 945 -3.45 -24.08 -16.46
CA MET A 945 -2.18 -23.96 -15.71
C MET A 945 -2.22 -24.80 -14.44
N HIS A 946 -1.09 -25.39 -14.05
CA HIS A 946 -0.88 -25.99 -12.73
C HIS A 946 -0.46 -24.92 -11.71
N GLY A 947 -0.98 -25.00 -10.48
CA GLY A 947 -0.53 -24.16 -9.35
C GLY A 947 0.83 -24.59 -8.80
N PHE A 948 1.17 -24.08 -7.62
CA PHE A 948 2.37 -24.51 -6.92
C PHE A 948 2.17 -25.83 -6.18
N GLY A 949 3.11 -26.77 -6.31
CA GLY A 949 3.13 -28.03 -5.56
C GLY A 949 3.64 -27.85 -4.13
N ALA A 950 3.22 -28.73 -3.21
CA ALA A 950 3.62 -28.66 -1.80
C ALA A 950 5.01 -29.27 -1.52
N SER A 951 5.38 -30.33 -2.25
CA SER A 951 6.62 -31.06 -2.04
C SER A 951 7.06 -31.80 -3.32
N PRO A 952 8.33 -31.66 -3.75
CA PRO A 952 9.32 -30.71 -3.23
C PRO A 952 8.91 -29.24 -3.45
N PRO A 953 9.25 -28.33 -2.53
CA PRO A 953 8.89 -26.93 -2.65
C PRO A 953 9.67 -26.21 -3.77
N THR A 954 9.14 -25.08 -4.25
CA THR A 954 9.89 -24.14 -5.07
C THR A 954 10.79 -23.28 -4.18
N VAL A 955 12.07 -23.18 -4.55
CA VAL A 955 13.13 -22.55 -3.75
C VAL A 955 13.66 -21.31 -4.46
N PHE A 956 13.72 -20.21 -3.72
CA PHE A 956 14.38 -18.95 -4.08
C PHE A 956 15.48 -18.69 -3.07
N ASP A 957 16.74 -18.62 -3.51
CA ASP A 957 17.87 -18.45 -2.59
C ASP A 957 18.88 -17.41 -3.06
N ASN A 958 19.38 -16.58 -2.14
CA ASN A 958 20.48 -15.66 -2.42
C ASN A 958 20.15 -14.65 -3.54
N ILE A 959 19.06 -13.89 -3.38
CA ILE A 959 18.54 -12.93 -4.38
C ILE A 959 18.72 -11.49 -3.89
N SER A 960 19.18 -10.59 -4.75
CA SER A 960 19.24 -9.14 -4.50
C SER A 960 18.27 -8.41 -5.41
N LEU A 961 17.39 -7.58 -4.84
CA LEU A 961 16.43 -6.74 -5.55
C LEU A 961 16.73 -5.28 -5.22
N VAL A 962 17.25 -4.54 -6.19
CA VAL A 962 17.75 -3.18 -6.00
C VAL A 962 16.93 -2.22 -6.83
N ARG A 963 16.32 -1.21 -6.22
CA ARG A 963 15.53 -0.20 -6.95
C ARG A 963 14.43 -0.81 -7.81
N ALA A 964 13.88 -1.93 -7.36
CA ALA A 964 12.81 -2.66 -8.03
C ALA A 964 11.42 -2.26 -7.50
N GLY A 965 10.39 -2.59 -8.26
CA GLY A 965 9.02 -2.11 -8.06
C GLY A 965 8.68 -0.94 -8.98
N GLY A 966 7.40 -0.68 -9.14
CA GLY A 966 6.88 0.36 -10.04
C GLY A 966 5.36 0.37 -9.99
N HIS A 967 4.72 1.02 -10.95
CA HIS A 967 3.25 1.02 -11.05
C HIS A 967 2.80 0.53 -12.42
N PHE A 968 1.69 -0.22 -12.43
CA PHE A 968 1.11 -0.80 -13.63
C PHE A 968 -0.41 -0.93 -13.42
N TRP A 969 -1.18 -1.19 -14.49
CA TRP A 969 -2.65 -1.34 -14.40
C TRP A 969 -3.35 -0.15 -13.74
N GLY A 970 -2.93 1.07 -14.09
CA GLY A 970 -3.49 2.30 -13.54
C GLY A 970 -2.97 2.61 -12.15
N GLN A 971 -3.77 2.34 -11.10
CA GLN A 971 -3.49 2.77 -9.73
C GLN A 971 -2.80 1.71 -8.85
N GLN A 972 -2.36 0.60 -9.45
CA GLN A 972 -1.72 -0.48 -8.72
C GLN A 972 -0.20 -0.27 -8.67
N THR A 973 0.35 -0.37 -7.46
CA THR A 973 1.78 -0.35 -7.20
C THR A 973 2.30 -1.76 -7.01
N PHE A 974 3.52 -2.01 -7.44
CA PHE A 974 4.21 -3.28 -7.33
C PHE A 974 5.45 -3.16 -6.42
N PRO A 975 5.67 -4.14 -5.53
CA PRO A 975 6.81 -4.20 -4.62
C PRO A 975 8.09 -4.64 -5.33
N ALA A 976 9.22 -4.74 -4.63
CA ALA A 976 10.37 -5.50 -5.12
C ALA A 976 10.06 -7.01 -5.28
N LEU A 977 9.44 -7.65 -4.29
CA LEU A 977 8.97 -9.05 -4.37
C LEU A 977 7.45 -9.11 -4.25
N TRP A 978 6.78 -9.59 -5.29
CA TRP A 978 5.33 -9.78 -5.30
C TRP A 978 4.97 -11.25 -5.09
N VAL A 979 4.23 -11.52 -4.03
CA VAL A 979 3.68 -12.83 -3.68
C VAL A 979 2.18 -12.79 -3.94
N PHE A 980 1.76 -13.32 -5.08
CA PHE A 980 0.38 -13.23 -5.55
C PHE A 980 -0.31 -14.60 -5.64
N SER A 981 -1.14 -14.90 -4.65
CA SER A 981 -1.99 -16.09 -4.71
C SER A 981 -3.29 -15.76 -5.45
N SER A 982 -3.62 -16.48 -6.52
CA SER A 982 -4.76 -16.14 -7.38
C SER A 982 -5.53 -17.38 -7.82
N SER A 983 -5.70 -17.60 -9.13
CA SER A 983 -6.61 -18.60 -9.69
C SER A 983 -6.19 -20.06 -9.46
N LYS A 984 -4.90 -20.32 -9.18
CA LYS A 984 -4.39 -21.65 -8.82
C LYS A 984 -3.85 -21.71 -7.39
N VAL A 985 -3.67 -22.95 -6.90
CA VAL A 985 -3.10 -23.23 -5.58
C VAL A 985 -1.75 -22.53 -5.39
N PHE A 986 -1.53 -21.96 -4.20
CA PHE A 986 -0.30 -21.28 -3.82
C PHE A 986 0.25 -21.85 -2.51
N GLN A 987 1.28 -22.69 -2.60
CA GLN A 987 1.90 -23.36 -1.44
C GLN A 987 3.34 -23.78 -1.74
N GLY A 988 4.09 -24.24 -0.75
CA GLY A 988 5.40 -24.85 -0.98
C GLY A 988 6.47 -23.86 -1.42
N ILE A 989 6.46 -22.62 -0.92
CA ILE A 989 7.43 -21.58 -1.30
C ILE A 989 8.49 -21.41 -0.21
N ARG A 990 9.77 -21.49 -0.58
CA ARG A 990 10.91 -21.25 0.31
C ARG A 990 11.75 -20.11 -0.25
N VAL A 991 11.84 -19.01 0.49
CA VAL A 991 12.69 -17.87 0.14
C VAL A 991 13.78 -17.73 1.20
N SER A 992 15.04 -17.80 0.81
CA SER A 992 16.18 -17.61 1.71
C SER A 992 17.19 -16.60 1.19
N ASN A 993 17.86 -15.90 2.10
CA ASN A 993 18.95 -14.97 1.78
C ASN A 993 18.53 -13.91 0.74
N LEU A 994 17.35 -13.32 0.94
CA LEU A 994 16.81 -12.25 0.11
C LEU A 994 17.20 -10.88 0.66
N ASP A 995 17.64 -9.99 -0.22
CA ASP A 995 17.97 -8.63 0.14
C ASP A 995 17.31 -7.64 -0.80
N ILE A 996 16.56 -6.71 -0.23
CA ILE A 996 15.81 -5.68 -0.93
C ILE A 996 16.37 -4.32 -0.52
N VAL A 997 16.77 -3.53 -1.52
CA VAL A 997 17.42 -2.23 -1.32
C VAL A 997 16.73 -1.18 -2.16
N ASP A 998 16.27 -0.11 -1.50
CA ASP A 998 15.65 1.08 -2.11
C ASP A 998 14.50 0.74 -3.08
N PRO A 999 13.52 -0.11 -2.70
CA PRO A 999 12.41 -0.45 -3.58
C PRO A 999 11.57 0.79 -3.90
N THR A 1000 11.02 0.87 -5.12
CA THR A 1000 10.27 2.05 -5.59
C THR A 1000 9.08 2.38 -4.69
N TYR A 1001 8.35 1.35 -4.20
CA TYR A 1001 7.20 1.55 -3.32
C TYR A 1001 7.26 0.69 -2.05
N SER A 1002 7.41 -0.63 -2.18
CA SER A 1002 7.41 -1.56 -1.05
C SER A 1002 8.36 -2.74 -1.25
N GLY A 1003 8.79 -3.36 -0.16
CA GLY A 1003 9.73 -4.48 -0.21
C GLY A 1003 9.08 -5.79 -0.65
N ILE A 1004 8.28 -6.41 0.22
CA ILE A 1004 7.51 -7.63 -0.08
C ILE A 1004 6.02 -7.29 0.00
N MET A 1005 5.24 -7.62 -1.04
CA MET A 1005 3.78 -7.52 -1.01
C MET A 1005 3.13 -8.90 -1.08
N PHE A 1006 2.27 -9.20 -0.12
CA PHE A 1006 1.33 -10.32 -0.20
C PHE A 1006 0.00 -9.82 -0.75
N GLN A 1007 -0.52 -10.51 -1.75
CA GLN A 1007 -1.81 -10.21 -2.36
C GLN A 1007 -2.55 -11.51 -2.68
N THR A 1008 -3.88 -11.49 -2.52
CA THR A 1008 -4.75 -12.61 -2.92
C THR A 1008 -5.78 -12.12 -3.94
N GLY A 1009 -6.00 -12.89 -5.01
CA GLY A 1009 -7.03 -12.63 -6.00
C GLY A 1009 -8.41 -13.05 -5.50
N TYR A 1010 -9.45 -12.34 -5.95
CA TYR A 1010 -10.84 -12.53 -5.55
C TYR A 1010 -11.75 -12.74 -6.77
N SER A 1011 -12.72 -13.64 -6.67
CA SER A 1011 -13.78 -13.81 -7.69
C SER A 1011 -14.95 -12.84 -7.47
N SER A 1012 -15.12 -12.37 -6.24
CA SER A 1012 -16.01 -11.28 -5.83
C SER A 1012 -15.42 -10.62 -4.58
N PRO A 1013 -15.85 -9.41 -4.17
CA PRO A 1013 -15.29 -8.71 -3.01
C PRO A 1013 -15.30 -9.50 -1.68
N THR A 1014 -16.10 -10.56 -1.58
CA THR A 1014 -16.23 -11.40 -0.37
C THR A 1014 -15.62 -12.80 -0.52
N THR A 1015 -15.19 -13.19 -1.71
CA THR A 1015 -14.76 -14.57 -2.00
C THR A 1015 -13.32 -14.60 -2.50
N PRO A 1016 -12.34 -14.88 -1.62
CA PRO A 1016 -10.95 -15.07 -2.05
C PRO A 1016 -10.83 -16.34 -2.89
N LEU A 1017 -9.87 -16.35 -3.82
CA LEU A 1017 -9.52 -17.52 -4.63
C LEU A 1017 -8.67 -18.49 -3.80
N ASN A 1018 -7.36 -18.55 -4.03
CA ASN A 1018 -6.46 -19.42 -3.29
C ASN A 1018 -5.67 -18.64 -2.25
N PRO A 1019 -5.62 -19.09 -0.98
CA PRO A 1019 -4.79 -18.46 0.05
C PRO A 1019 -3.32 -18.84 -0.08
N VAL A 1020 -2.43 -18.00 0.43
CA VAL A 1020 -0.99 -18.29 0.59
C VAL A 1020 -0.82 -19.32 1.72
N LYS A 1021 -0.30 -20.50 1.41
CA LYS A 1021 0.00 -21.55 2.38
C LYS A 1021 1.48 -21.93 2.34
N ASP A 1022 1.96 -22.59 3.40
CA ASP A 1022 3.29 -23.20 3.47
C ASP A 1022 4.40 -22.36 2.79
N THR A 1023 4.53 -21.12 3.24
CA THR A 1023 5.45 -20.14 2.66
C THR A 1023 6.38 -19.62 3.75
N THR A 1024 7.69 -19.78 3.55
CA THR A 1024 8.70 -19.41 4.56
C THR A 1024 9.78 -18.53 3.97
N PHE A 1025 10.21 -17.56 4.77
CA PHE A 1025 11.25 -16.60 4.48
C PHE A 1025 12.36 -16.72 5.52
N THR A 1026 13.61 -16.90 5.10
CA THR A 1026 14.77 -17.03 6.01
C THR A 1026 15.85 -16.02 5.63
N ASN A 1027 16.42 -15.31 6.60
CA ASN A 1027 17.52 -14.35 6.40
C ASN A 1027 17.21 -13.22 5.40
N VAL A 1028 16.03 -12.63 5.50
CA VAL A 1028 15.60 -11.51 4.64
C VAL A 1028 16.11 -10.18 5.20
N SER A 1029 16.63 -9.29 4.35
CA SER A 1029 16.82 -7.88 4.68
C SER A 1029 16.06 -6.96 3.73
N ILE A 1030 15.42 -5.92 4.28
CA ILE A 1030 14.66 -4.94 3.51
C ILE A 1030 15.05 -3.55 3.98
N SER A 1031 15.59 -2.75 3.07
CA SER A 1031 16.08 -1.41 3.36
C SER A 1031 15.63 -0.37 2.34
N GLY A 1032 15.44 0.86 2.81
CA GLY A 1032 15.15 2.00 1.94
C GLY A 1032 13.73 2.04 1.36
N ALA A 1033 12.76 1.31 1.91
CA ALA A 1033 11.36 1.44 1.48
C ALA A 1033 10.79 2.77 2.02
N GLN A 1034 10.93 3.84 1.22
CA GLN A 1034 10.56 5.20 1.59
C GLN A 1034 9.21 5.61 1.02
N LYS A 1035 8.65 6.69 1.58
CA LYS A 1035 7.50 7.37 0.99
C LYS A 1035 7.88 7.94 -0.37
N SER A 1036 7.12 7.60 -1.41
CA SER A 1036 7.44 7.95 -2.80
C SER A 1036 7.25 9.43 -3.11
N GLY A 1037 6.38 10.14 -2.38
CA GLY A 1037 6.08 11.55 -2.61
C GLY A 1037 5.32 11.82 -3.92
N ASP A 1038 4.95 10.79 -4.66
CA ASP A 1038 4.18 10.85 -5.91
C ASP A 1038 2.69 10.54 -5.67
N ALA A 1039 1.93 10.35 -6.74
CA ALA A 1039 0.50 10.03 -6.66
C ALA A 1039 0.19 8.70 -5.94
N PHE A 1040 1.20 7.85 -5.72
CA PHE A 1040 1.10 6.55 -5.10
C PHE A 1040 1.64 6.51 -3.67
N ASP A 1041 1.94 7.67 -3.07
CA ASP A 1041 2.55 7.79 -1.74
C ASP A 1041 1.81 6.99 -0.65
N ALA A 1042 0.47 6.96 -0.72
CA ALA A 1042 -0.36 6.19 0.20
C ALA A 1042 -0.10 4.66 0.16
N LYS A 1043 0.39 4.14 -0.98
CA LYS A 1043 0.73 2.73 -1.23
C LYS A 1043 2.25 2.46 -1.16
N SER A 1044 3.02 3.38 -0.58
CA SER A 1044 4.48 3.32 -0.52
C SER A 1044 5.04 3.35 0.91
N GLY A 1045 6.33 3.02 1.05
CA GLY A 1045 7.08 3.11 2.29
C GLY A 1045 7.05 1.86 3.15
N PHE A 1046 6.53 0.75 2.63
CA PHE A 1046 6.31 -0.47 3.40
C PHE A 1046 7.42 -1.50 3.17
N GLY A 1047 8.09 -1.95 4.23
CA GLY A 1047 9.03 -3.07 4.14
C GLY A 1047 8.31 -4.36 3.72
N ILE A 1048 7.31 -4.77 4.50
CA ILE A 1048 6.37 -5.84 4.16
C ILE A 1048 4.96 -5.25 4.15
N TRP A 1049 4.22 -5.50 3.07
CA TRP A 1049 2.83 -5.08 2.91
C TRP A 1049 1.91 -6.29 2.71
N VAL A 1050 1.04 -6.53 3.67
CA VAL A 1050 -0.12 -7.41 3.51
C VAL A 1050 -1.21 -6.54 2.88
N ASN A 1051 -1.37 -6.64 1.57
CA ASN A 1051 -2.20 -5.71 0.81
C ASN A 1051 -3.68 -5.86 1.21
N GLU A 1052 -4.22 -4.84 1.86
CA GLU A 1052 -5.60 -4.83 2.35
C GLU A 1052 -6.63 -4.63 1.24
N LEU A 1053 -6.26 -3.96 0.15
CA LEU A 1053 -7.12 -3.70 -1.01
C LEU A 1053 -6.26 -3.22 -2.20
N PRO A 1054 -5.89 -4.11 -3.13
CA PRO A 1054 -5.06 -3.72 -4.27
C PRO A 1054 -5.78 -2.75 -5.22
N GLU A 1055 -7.06 -3.04 -5.51
CA GLU A 1055 -7.93 -2.30 -6.42
C GLU A 1055 -9.42 -2.54 -6.09
N PRO A 1056 -10.35 -1.69 -6.60
CA PRO A 1056 -11.78 -1.90 -6.41
C PRO A 1056 -12.25 -3.28 -6.87
N GLY A 1057 -13.06 -3.95 -6.05
CA GLY A 1057 -13.59 -5.28 -6.35
C GLY A 1057 -12.73 -6.44 -5.85
N GLN A 1058 -11.50 -6.18 -5.39
CA GLN A 1058 -10.64 -7.15 -4.72
C GLN A 1058 -10.82 -7.08 -3.19
N GLY A 1059 -10.09 -7.93 -2.46
CA GLY A 1059 -10.08 -7.98 -1.00
C GLY A 1059 -8.67 -8.11 -0.42
N PRO A 1060 -8.56 -8.26 0.91
CA PRO A 1060 -7.28 -8.35 1.59
C PRO A 1060 -6.53 -9.64 1.27
N ALA A 1061 -5.20 -9.65 1.39
CA ALA A 1061 -4.44 -10.90 1.30
C ALA A 1061 -4.95 -11.96 2.30
N VAL A 1062 -4.95 -13.23 1.90
CA VAL A 1062 -5.44 -14.36 2.70
C VAL A 1062 -4.36 -15.43 2.81
N GLY A 1063 -4.10 -15.91 4.03
CA GLY A 1063 -3.17 -17.01 4.26
C GLY A 1063 -2.17 -16.75 5.38
N SER A 1064 -0.96 -17.28 5.22
CA SER A 1064 0.11 -17.09 6.21
C SER A 1064 1.49 -17.22 5.61
N ALA A 1065 2.46 -16.51 6.22
CA ALA A 1065 3.88 -16.67 5.94
C ALA A 1065 4.70 -16.63 7.23
N THR A 1066 5.80 -17.38 7.27
CA THR A 1066 6.73 -17.40 8.41
C THR A 1066 8.06 -16.77 8.01
N PHE A 1067 8.58 -15.86 8.82
CA PHE A 1067 9.87 -15.20 8.67
C PHE A 1067 10.80 -15.64 9.80
N THR A 1068 12.06 -15.92 9.49
CA THR A 1068 13.13 -16.18 10.47
C THR A 1068 14.37 -15.38 10.09
N GLY A 1069 14.90 -14.56 11.00
CA GLY A 1069 16.07 -13.72 10.71
C GLY A 1069 15.80 -12.52 9.79
N LEU A 1070 14.62 -11.92 9.92
CA LEU A 1070 14.18 -10.72 9.19
C LEU A 1070 14.86 -9.45 9.74
N ARG A 1071 15.41 -8.61 8.85
CA ARG A 1071 16.07 -7.34 9.19
C ARG A 1071 15.51 -6.19 8.39
N PHE A 1072 15.36 -5.05 9.04
CA PHE A 1072 14.91 -3.80 8.42
C PHE A 1072 15.89 -2.67 8.68
N SER A 1073 16.04 -1.75 7.73
CA SER A 1073 16.83 -0.52 7.90
C SER A 1073 16.26 0.61 7.05
N GLY A 1074 15.99 1.77 7.64
CA GLY A 1074 15.58 2.96 6.87
C GLY A 1074 14.33 2.76 6.00
N ASN A 1075 13.29 2.09 6.51
CA ASN A 1075 11.97 2.05 5.87
C ASN A 1075 11.03 3.04 6.56
N ALA A 1076 10.06 3.62 5.85
CA ALA A 1076 9.06 4.50 6.45
C ALA A 1076 8.13 3.73 7.41
N GLN A 1077 7.77 2.49 7.05
CA GLN A 1077 7.07 1.54 7.91
C GLN A 1077 7.56 0.12 7.61
N ASN A 1078 8.06 -0.59 8.62
CA ASN A 1078 8.62 -1.92 8.43
C ASN A 1078 7.57 -2.96 7.99
N ILE A 1079 6.42 -2.99 8.64
CA ILE A 1079 5.34 -3.95 8.36
C ILE A 1079 4.00 -3.22 8.38
N ARG A 1080 3.22 -3.41 7.30
CA ARG A 1080 1.81 -3.03 7.22
C ARG A 1080 0.96 -4.28 7.07
N ASN A 1081 0.27 -4.64 8.16
CA ASN A 1081 -0.75 -5.67 8.17
C ASN A 1081 -1.94 -5.18 9.01
N THR A 1082 -2.99 -4.73 8.33
CA THR A 1082 -4.20 -4.16 8.96
C THR A 1082 -5.38 -5.13 8.94
N THR A 1083 -5.17 -6.37 8.47
CA THR A 1083 -6.23 -7.34 8.21
C THR A 1083 -6.06 -8.56 9.10
N SER A 1084 -7.16 -9.23 9.43
CA SER A 1084 -7.13 -10.50 10.20
C SER A 1084 -7.05 -11.74 9.31
N THR A 1085 -7.04 -11.57 7.98
CA THR A 1085 -7.09 -12.66 6.99
C THR A 1085 -5.72 -13.22 6.66
N PHE A 1086 -4.64 -12.53 7.02
CA PHE A 1086 -3.27 -12.96 6.79
C PHE A 1086 -2.44 -12.96 8.08
N THR A 1087 -1.82 -14.10 8.39
CA THR A 1087 -0.94 -14.24 9.56
C THR A 1087 0.54 -14.15 9.16
N LEU A 1088 1.26 -13.21 9.76
CA LEU A 1088 2.72 -13.16 9.69
C LEU A 1088 3.30 -13.69 11.00
N THR A 1089 4.04 -14.80 10.92
CA THR A 1089 4.84 -15.31 12.04
C THR A 1089 6.27 -14.83 11.88
N ILE A 1090 6.83 -14.13 12.86
CA ILE A 1090 8.19 -13.56 12.80
C ILE A 1090 8.99 -14.12 13.97
N ASN A 1091 10.05 -14.89 13.64
CA ASN A 1091 10.92 -15.59 14.58
C ASN A 1091 12.32 -14.97 14.64
#